data_AF-R5PQT2-F1
#
_entry.id   AF-R5PQT2-F1
#
_cell.length_a   1.000
_cell.length_b   1.000
_cell.length_c   1.000
_cell.angle_alpha   90.00
_cell.angle_beta   90.00
_cell.angle_gamma   90.00
#
_symmetry.space_group_name_H-M   'P 1'
#
loop_
_entity.id
_entity.type
_entity.pdbx_description
1 polymer ?
#
loop_
_entity_poly.entity_id
_entity_poly.type
_entity_poly.pdbx_seq_one_letter_code
_entity_poly.pdbx_strand_id
1 'polypeptide(L)'
;MKKFYSLLMTALAMFSVGTQTSYADETVLTPTQTTVIQADGKTAQNANTVLYNAEATSWRYSQAKINGGAFTNMLANYEGSPVVLTKFDASTTLKGKLLKKATLSFYSVCTVSKKNSNVQVATINTGWDATKATWTNTNTAEILNAVCINGDGDNVKTSKKELSYDVTSYLQASTNNTLGIALFTFTGREQEASDFKLALEYVDAASATNYTVKYVDAAGNEIKTSSTYVAESGLVPSLTESDKDAIYNEDKTVKYVYDSDDAASLKIAADGSTVVTIKFREAAKWNYTFNAVDEEGNPLQEGIVKGTNFEGETFDVGYPYAINIDSTLYTSDKLSSDKKGYYLSYTLEADNQVKNITFKPTTTTDIVFLSEAENIEGLTKATNNNTFVRSSNGGSAYAAEADVEITKLQPGKYKLTAVICDATKNAGSEWNFLAGENNIFKFTASTVNWAQGTSEEFEVNAETPIYLVKGGSANQAVDFIYIQKTGDAEALPTFTEVNSIAELHSLKFKDENDEIPVKINLKDAKITALHKNSNYGVEKIDFAILEDATGAVDASILLQEATMEGLLKGNFEAGSVLNGTLYASYNWPNALWVSEDTEKSDVTPTPSTVEAAVGTLAEILKPENNMRYFELKDVDIKKTDDVEFPTFDFCQGENSVSVNDYFALWDSDGSNMPEKLTSVKGILYATYESIDQETPTYLFIPVSYEVPTAPAIPVVDNIAALSKIEGGEMENPSVKLMLKNAKITYVQKMDAGIDPRAAVSYAILEDETGAVEISNIITKANANSWFTGELKEGVELNGYIYVDYSSYSFALVANAETSKSELTITPTTITPTEAKIADLQKAENNLRLFELKDVDFADEDGAPVIKQDDASIILADQFSVLPEDMPETAKFESVVGVVFVDFETYMFCPISYKFATSDGISSIAVAAKNAAVYNLNGAKVLGAGESVKGLAKGIYVVGGKKIVVK
;
A
#
# COMPACT_ATOMS: atom_id res chain seq x y z
N MET A 1 -58.18 60.96 -78.98
CA MET A 1 -58.24 61.89 -80.14
C MET A 1 -56.84 61.96 -80.73
N LYS A 2 -56.56 61.94 -82.03
CA LYS A 2 -57.25 61.73 -83.32
C LYS A 2 -56.05 61.61 -84.28
N LYS A 3 -55.82 60.46 -84.92
CA LYS A 3 -56.40 59.99 -86.19
C LYS A 3 -55.52 60.31 -87.42
N PHE A 4 -55.16 59.21 -88.10
CA PHE A 4 -55.22 58.97 -89.55
C PHE A 4 -54.14 59.60 -90.44
N TYR A 5 -53.42 58.76 -91.21
CA TYR A 5 -53.77 58.51 -92.61
C TYR A 5 -53.04 57.27 -93.17
N SER A 6 -53.79 56.44 -93.86
CA SER A 6 -53.33 55.38 -94.75
C SER A 6 -53.02 55.94 -96.15
N LEU A 7 -52.02 55.37 -96.83
CA LEU A 7 -51.97 55.20 -98.30
C LEU A 7 -50.91 54.11 -98.56
N LEU A 8 -51.30 52.85 -98.78
CA LEU A 8 -51.62 52.22 -100.07
C LEU A 8 -50.45 52.20 -101.07
N MET A 9 -49.92 50.99 -101.28
CA MET A 9 -49.38 50.32 -102.49
C MET A 9 -48.96 51.22 -103.68
N THR A 10 -47.84 51.00 -104.40
CA THR A 10 -47.44 49.75 -105.08
C THR A 10 -46.00 49.86 -105.63
N ALA A 11 -45.29 48.72 -105.68
CA ALA A 11 -44.16 48.34 -106.55
C ALA A 11 -42.78 49.01 -106.38
N LEU A 12 -41.81 48.22 -105.88
CA LEU A 12 -40.66 47.85 -106.72
C LEU A 12 -40.09 46.48 -106.28
N ALA A 13 -40.06 45.56 -107.24
CA ALA A 13 -39.55 44.22 -107.10
C ALA A 13 -38.03 44.15 -107.33
N MET A 14 -37.43 43.13 -106.75
CA MET A 14 -36.19 42.40 -107.10
C MET A 14 -35.10 42.39 -106.02
N PHE A 15 -34.50 41.19 -105.87
CA PHE A 15 -33.61 40.66 -104.81
C PHE A 15 -34.31 40.20 -103.53
N SER A 16 -34.04 39.05 -102.93
CA SER A 16 -33.55 37.72 -103.32
C SER A 16 -33.50 36.93 -102.00
N VAL A 17 -33.77 35.63 -102.05
CA VAL A 17 -33.71 34.67 -100.93
C VAL A 17 -34.88 34.80 -99.94
N GLY A 18 -35.96 34.08 -100.25
CA GLY A 18 -37.01 33.82 -99.28
C GLY A 18 -36.45 33.00 -98.13
N THR A 19 -36.51 33.55 -96.92
CA THR A 19 -36.54 32.73 -95.71
C THR A 19 -37.88 31.98 -95.73
N GLN A 20 -37.87 30.74 -96.22
CA GLN A 20 -38.90 29.78 -95.84
C GLN A 20 -38.74 29.54 -94.34
N THR A 21 -39.42 30.33 -93.52
CA THR A 21 -39.86 29.81 -92.22
C THR A 21 -40.87 28.72 -92.54
N SER A 22 -40.44 27.45 -92.47
CA SER A 22 -41.39 26.36 -92.42
C SER A 22 -42.24 26.59 -91.17
N TYR A 23 -43.54 26.73 -91.36
CA TYR A 23 -44.46 26.69 -90.23
C TYR A 23 -44.54 25.23 -89.80
N ALA A 24 -44.36 24.95 -88.52
CA ALA A 24 -44.63 23.61 -87.99
C ALA A 24 -46.10 23.27 -88.27
N ASP A 25 -46.36 22.09 -88.81
CA ASP A 25 -47.72 21.59 -89.00
C ASP A 25 -48.26 21.18 -87.61
N GLU A 26 -49.50 21.56 -87.32
CA GLU A 26 -50.18 21.24 -86.07
C GLU A 26 -51.31 20.22 -86.28
N THR A 27 -51.47 19.26 -85.38
CA THR A 27 -52.59 18.31 -85.41
C THR A 27 -52.99 17.91 -83.99
N VAL A 28 -54.30 17.77 -83.74
CA VAL A 28 -54.83 17.29 -82.46
C VAL A 28 -55.42 15.89 -82.65
N LEU A 29 -54.94 14.94 -81.86
CA LEU A 29 -55.43 13.56 -81.85
C LEU A 29 -56.35 13.32 -80.66
N THR A 30 -57.40 12.52 -80.87
CA THR A 30 -58.22 11.93 -79.81
C THR A 30 -57.67 10.54 -79.45
N PRO A 31 -57.91 10.04 -78.23
CA PRO A 31 -57.45 8.71 -77.86
C PRO A 31 -58.12 7.64 -78.73
N THR A 32 -57.33 6.64 -79.11
CA THR A 32 -57.80 5.43 -79.80
C THR A 32 -58.53 4.48 -78.85
N GLN A 33 -58.13 4.45 -77.57
CA GLN A 33 -58.74 3.63 -76.53
C GLN A 33 -58.62 4.34 -75.18
N THR A 34 -59.69 4.35 -74.40
CA THR A 34 -59.67 4.78 -72.99
C THR A 34 -60.49 3.81 -72.15
N THR A 35 -59.95 3.38 -71.02
CA THR A 35 -60.61 2.46 -70.08
C THR A 35 -60.24 2.80 -68.64
N VAL A 36 -60.90 2.19 -67.67
CA VAL A 36 -60.51 2.23 -66.26
C VAL A 36 -60.06 0.82 -65.86
N ILE A 37 -58.97 0.71 -65.12
CA ILE A 37 -58.61 -0.51 -64.42
C ILE A 37 -58.84 -0.31 -62.92
N GLN A 38 -59.42 -1.31 -62.26
CA GLN A 38 -59.83 -1.25 -60.86
C GLN A 38 -59.19 -2.38 -60.06
N ALA A 39 -58.47 -2.02 -58.98
CA ALA A 39 -57.96 -2.99 -58.02
C ALA A 39 -59.07 -3.55 -57.14
N ASP A 40 -58.88 -4.76 -56.60
CA ASP A 40 -59.86 -5.37 -55.69
C ASP A 40 -60.05 -4.51 -54.41
N GLY A 41 -61.30 -4.23 -54.07
CA GLY A 41 -61.71 -3.55 -52.84
C GLY A 41 -62.31 -4.51 -51.80
N LYS A 42 -62.90 -3.94 -50.74
CA LYS A 42 -63.55 -4.69 -49.65
C LYS A 42 -64.86 -5.38 -50.07
N THR A 43 -65.49 -4.96 -51.18
CA THR A 43 -66.78 -5.47 -51.67
C THR A 43 -66.63 -6.13 -53.04
N ALA A 44 -67.44 -7.16 -53.33
CA ALA A 44 -67.40 -7.90 -54.59
C ALA A 44 -67.83 -7.08 -55.83
N GLN A 45 -68.43 -5.90 -55.63
CA GLN A 45 -68.83 -4.99 -56.72
C GLN A 45 -67.64 -4.27 -57.37
N ASN A 46 -66.48 -4.21 -56.70
CA ASN A 46 -65.29 -3.53 -57.18
C ASN A 46 -64.16 -4.53 -57.44
N ALA A 47 -64.53 -5.67 -58.04
CA ALA A 47 -63.60 -6.72 -58.42
C ALA A 47 -62.84 -6.36 -59.71
N ASN A 48 -61.61 -6.84 -59.79
CA ASN A 48 -60.73 -6.80 -60.96
C ASN A 48 -61.42 -7.37 -62.22
N THR A 49 -62.08 -6.50 -62.98
CA THR A 49 -62.90 -6.83 -64.16
C THR A 49 -62.65 -5.82 -65.28
N VAL A 50 -63.13 -6.11 -66.49
CA VAL A 50 -63.00 -5.22 -67.65
C VAL A 50 -64.03 -4.08 -67.54
N LEU A 51 -63.57 -2.83 -67.47
CA LEU A 51 -64.44 -1.64 -67.33
C LEU A 51 -64.52 -0.77 -68.59
N TYR A 52 -64.17 -1.33 -69.75
CA TYR A 52 -64.23 -0.60 -71.01
C TYR A 52 -65.67 -0.32 -71.46
N ASN A 53 -65.92 0.92 -71.82
CA ASN A 53 -67.17 1.37 -72.44
C ASN A 53 -66.84 2.32 -73.60
N ALA A 54 -67.15 1.90 -74.82
CA ALA A 54 -66.88 2.67 -76.04
C ALA A 54 -67.69 3.96 -76.15
N GLU A 55 -68.83 4.07 -75.46
CA GLU A 55 -69.70 5.25 -75.48
C GLU A 55 -69.40 6.23 -74.33
N ALA A 56 -68.46 5.91 -73.43
CA ALA A 56 -68.13 6.77 -72.31
C ALA A 56 -67.45 8.07 -72.78
N THR A 57 -67.94 9.21 -72.29
CA THR A 57 -67.34 10.53 -72.52
C THR A 57 -66.58 11.06 -71.30
N SER A 58 -66.65 10.37 -70.16
CA SER A 58 -65.89 10.66 -68.95
C SER A 58 -65.58 9.39 -68.16
N TRP A 59 -64.49 9.42 -67.39
CA TRP A 59 -63.98 8.27 -66.65
C TRP A 59 -63.52 8.66 -65.25
N ARG A 60 -63.82 7.78 -64.27
CA ARG A 60 -63.51 8.02 -62.86
C ARG A 60 -62.20 7.36 -62.45
N TYR A 61 -61.46 8.07 -61.61
CA TYR A 61 -60.18 7.61 -61.06
C TYR A 61 -59.96 8.16 -59.65
N SER A 62 -59.13 7.48 -58.87
CA SER A 62 -58.84 7.87 -57.49
C SER A 62 -57.44 7.42 -57.08
N GLN A 63 -57.21 7.32 -55.77
CA GLN A 63 -55.87 7.19 -55.24
C GLN A 63 -55.21 5.87 -55.59
N ALA A 64 -54.03 5.98 -56.17
CA ALA A 64 -53.09 4.89 -56.37
C ALA A 64 -51.68 5.40 -56.04
N LYS A 65 -50.73 4.49 -55.92
CA LYS A 65 -49.31 4.81 -55.77
C LYS A 65 -48.52 3.94 -56.72
N ILE A 66 -47.45 4.44 -57.31
CA ILE A 66 -46.53 3.59 -58.07
C ILE A 66 -45.40 3.13 -57.12
N ASN A 67 -45.15 1.82 -57.07
CA ASN A 67 -44.05 1.21 -56.34
C ASN A 67 -43.45 0.09 -57.19
N GLY A 68 -42.12 0.07 -57.37
CA GLY A 68 -41.45 -0.93 -58.20
C GLY A 68 -41.91 -0.94 -59.67
N GLY A 69 -42.33 0.21 -60.21
CA GLY A 69 -42.81 0.32 -61.60
C GLY A 69 -44.24 -0.17 -61.83
N ALA A 70 -45.02 -0.44 -60.78
CA ALA A 70 -46.43 -0.85 -60.88
C ALA A 70 -47.33 -0.08 -59.91
N PHE A 71 -48.62 0.05 -60.21
CA PHE A 71 -49.63 0.59 -59.30
C PHE A 71 -49.81 -0.32 -58.07
N THR A 72 -49.84 0.31 -56.91
CA THR A 72 -50.19 -0.25 -55.62
C THR A 72 -51.62 0.15 -55.29
N ASN A 73 -52.41 -0.81 -54.83
CA ASN A 73 -53.78 -0.57 -54.38
C ASN A 73 -53.77 0.18 -53.05
N MET A 74 -53.95 1.50 -53.11
CA MET A 74 -53.97 2.37 -51.93
C MET A 74 -55.33 2.37 -51.23
N LEU A 75 -56.37 1.91 -51.91
CA LEU A 75 -57.74 1.89 -51.41
C LEU A 75 -58.24 0.46 -51.13
N ALA A 76 -57.32 -0.48 -50.83
CA ALA A 76 -57.65 -1.88 -50.56
C ALA A 76 -58.67 -2.07 -49.42
N ASN A 77 -58.65 -1.18 -48.42
CA ASN A 77 -59.59 -1.19 -47.29
C ASN A 77 -60.95 -0.54 -47.61
N TYR A 78 -61.11 0.05 -48.80
CA TYR A 78 -62.28 0.76 -49.28
C TYR A 78 -62.82 0.10 -50.56
N GLU A 79 -63.00 0.88 -51.63
CA GLU A 79 -63.55 0.44 -52.90
C GLU A 79 -62.49 -0.09 -53.88
N GLY A 80 -61.20 -0.08 -53.51
CA GLY A 80 -60.10 -0.39 -54.42
C GLY A 80 -59.73 0.82 -55.29
N SER A 81 -58.51 0.84 -55.82
CA SER A 81 -57.99 1.95 -56.62
C SER A 81 -58.45 1.89 -58.09
N PRO A 82 -59.16 2.91 -58.62
CA PRO A 82 -59.41 3.09 -60.05
C PRO A 82 -58.33 3.94 -60.70
N VAL A 83 -57.80 3.49 -61.83
CA VAL A 83 -56.84 4.23 -62.67
C VAL A 83 -57.37 4.29 -64.10
N VAL A 84 -57.43 5.49 -64.69
CA VAL A 84 -57.79 5.66 -66.10
C VAL A 84 -56.58 5.37 -66.96
N LEU A 85 -56.73 4.54 -67.98
CA LEU A 85 -55.72 4.31 -69.01
C LEU A 85 -56.22 4.88 -70.34
N THR A 86 -55.38 5.65 -71.03
CA THR A 86 -55.69 6.21 -72.34
C THR A 86 -54.53 6.03 -73.32
N LYS A 87 -54.85 5.75 -74.59
CA LYS A 87 -53.89 5.44 -75.64
C LYS A 87 -54.10 6.33 -76.85
N PHE A 88 -53.04 7.00 -77.28
CA PHE A 88 -53.00 7.76 -78.54
C PHE A 88 -52.10 7.05 -79.55
N ASP A 89 -52.47 7.14 -80.83
CA ASP A 89 -51.68 6.63 -81.95
C ASP A 89 -51.36 7.79 -82.91
N ALA A 90 -50.09 8.19 -82.93
CA ALA A 90 -49.57 9.24 -83.80
C ALA A 90 -48.80 8.67 -85.00
N SER A 91 -48.81 7.34 -85.20
CA SER A 91 -47.97 6.66 -86.19
C SER A 91 -48.23 7.09 -87.64
N THR A 92 -49.48 7.36 -87.98
CA THR A 92 -49.87 7.89 -89.29
C THR A 92 -49.48 9.35 -89.45
N THR A 93 -49.74 10.18 -88.43
CA THR A 93 -49.44 11.62 -88.43
C THR A 93 -47.94 11.89 -88.51
N LEU A 94 -47.13 11.14 -87.77
CA LEU A 94 -45.67 11.34 -87.70
C LEU A 94 -44.88 10.57 -88.77
N LYS A 95 -45.55 9.88 -89.70
CA LYS A 95 -44.86 9.12 -90.76
C LYS A 95 -44.10 10.07 -91.68
N GLY A 96 -42.77 9.97 -91.68
CA GLY A 96 -41.89 10.83 -92.48
C GLY A 96 -41.81 12.28 -91.96
N LYS A 97 -42.22 12.51 -90.71
CA LYS A 97 -42.19 13.82 -90.05
C LYS A 97 -41.30 13.76 -88.82
N LEU A 98 -40.71 14.89 -88.44
CA LEU A 98 -39.95 15.06 -87.21
C LEU A 98 -40.83 15.78 -86.18
N LEU A 99 -41.10 15.10 -85.05
CA LEU A 99 -41.88 15.67 -83.95
C LEU A 99 -41.12 16.82 -83.27
N LYS A 100 -41.72 18.00 -83.24
CA LYS A 100 -41.22 19.18 -82.51
C LYS A 100 -41.76 19.23 -81.09
N LYS A 101 -43.06 18.96 -80.91
CA LYS A 101 -43.74 19.06 -79.62
C LYS A 101 -44.95 18.15 -79.57
N ALA A 102 -45.22 17.56 -78.41
CA ALA A 102 -46.45 16.84 -78.10
C ALA A 102 -47.01 17.30 -76.75
N THR A 103 -48.24 17.79 -76.73
CA THR A 103 -48.92 18.28 -75.53
C THR A 103 -50.18 17.46 -75.26
N LEU A 104 -50.22 16.73 -74.15
CA LEU A 104 -51.42 16.07 -73.64
C LEU A 104 -52.30 17.11 -72.94
N SER A 105 -53.60 17.14 -73.22
CA SER A 105 -54.57 17.88 -72.41
C SER A 105 -55.86 17.11 -72.15
N PHE A 106 -56.51 17.40 -71.03
CA PHE A 106 -57.80 16.84 -70.63
C PHE A 106 -58.44 17.70 -69.53
N TYR A 107 -59.75 17.55 -69.33
CA TYR A 107 -60.42 18.14 -68.16
C TYR A 107 -60.50 17.17 -67.00
N SER A 108 -60.32 17.66 -65.77
CA SER A 108 -60.59 16.93 -64.54
C SER A 108 -61.49 17.72 -63.58
N VAL A 109 -62.30 17.02 -62.79
CA VAL A 109 -63.12 17.60 -61.71
C VAL A 109 -63.19 16.68 -60.50
N CYS A 110 -63.09 17.24 -59.29
CA CYS A 110 -63.26 16.50 -58.04
C CYS A 110 -64.74 16.22 -57.79
N THR A 111 -65.12 14.94 -57.69
CA THR A 111 -66.52 14.55 -57.44
C THR A 111 -66.90 14.65 -55.96
N VAL A 112 -65.91 14.76 -55.07
CA VAL A 112 -66.11 14.88 -53.61
C VAL A 112 -66.35 16.34 -53.19
N SER A 113 -67.54 16.63 -52.66
CA SER A 113 -67.98 17.98 -52.25
C SER A 113 -67.01 18.68 -51.29
N LYS A 114 -66.69 19.95 -51.58
CA LYS A 114 -65.76 20.81 -50.81
C LYS A 114 -64.34 20.25 -50.66
N LYS A 115 -63.97 19.25 -51.46
CA LYS A 115 -62.62 18.67 -51.46
C LYS A 115 -61.90 19.02 -52.77
N ASN A 116 -60.62 18.67 -52.79
CA ASN A 116 -59.73 18.86 -53.93
C ASN A 116 -58.75 17.68 -53.99
N SER A 117 -58.14 17.38 -55.13
CA SER A 117 -57.16 16.30 -55.24
C SER A 117 -56.02 16.66 -56.17
N ASN A 118 -54.85 16.04 -55.96
CA ASN A 118 -53.75 16.13 -56.91
C ASN A 118 -53.89 15.04 -57.96
N VAL A 119 -54.09 15.48 -59.20
CA VAL A 119 -54.11 14.62 -60.37
C VAL A 119 -52.67 14.28 -60.75
N GLN A 120 -52.41 12.99 -60.90
CA GLN A 120 -51.11 12.42 -61.24
C GLN A 120 -51.23 11.76 -62.60
N VAL A 121 -50.18 11.89 -63.40
CA VAL A 121 -50.11 11.27 -64.72
C VAL A 121 -48.84 10.48 -64.85
N ALA A 122 -48.98 9.23 -65.27
CA ALA A 122 -47.86 8.34 -65.58
C ALA A 122 -47.90 7.96 -67.05
N THR A 123 -46.73 7.74 -67.63
CA THR A 123 -46.63 7.17 -68.98
C THR A 123 -46.57 5.65 -68.87
N ILE A 124 -47.28 4.97 -69.75
CA ILE A 124 -47.40 3.51 -69.76
C ILE A 124 -47.15 2.96 -71.17
N ASN A 125 -46.72 1.71 -71.22
CA ASN A 125 -46.64 0.96 -72.47
C ASN A 125 -48.03 0.86 -73.14
N THR A 126 -48.07 0.74 -74.47
CA THR A 126 -49.31 0.73 -75.28
C THR A 126 -49.74 -0.66 -75.73
N GLY A 127 -49.08 -1.72 -75.25
CA GLY A 127 -49.36 -3.13 -75.57
C GLY A 127 -50.67 -3.69 -74.98
N TRP A 128 -51.42 -2.91 -74.21
CA TRP A 128 -52.71 -3.31 -73.66
C TRP A 128 -53.89 -3.06 -74.63
N ASP A 129 -54.96 -3.82 -74.43
CA ASP A 129 -56.23 -3.74 -75.16
C ASP A 129 -57.34 -3.39 -74.17
N ALA A 130 -58.00 -2.25 -74.36
CA ALA A 130 -59.03 -1.76 -73.46
C ALA A 130 -60.16 -2.78 -73.24
N THR A 131 -60.51 -3.58 -74.25
CA THR A 131 -61.58 -4.59 -74.16
C THR A 131 -61.22 -5.78 -73.26
N LYS A 132 -59.96 -5.89 -72.85
CA LYS A 132 -59.43 -6.97 -72.00
C LYS A 132 -58.66 -6.46 -70.78
N ALA A 133 -58.47 -5.14 -70.67
CA ALA A 133 -57.66 -4.54 -69.62
C ALA A 133 -58.32 -4.73 -68.26
N THR A 134 -57.56 -5.31 -67.33
CA THR A 134 -57.88 -5.45 -65.92
C THR A 134 -56.68 -4.97 -65.10
N TRP A 135 -56.87 -4.76 -63.79
CA TRP A 135 -55.77 -4.39 -62.90
C TRP A 135 -54.64 -5.41 -62.96
N THR A 136 -54.94 -6.71 -62.90
CA THR A 136 -53.88 -7.75 -62.88
C THR A 136 -53.08 -7.86 -64.17
N ASN A 137 -53.71 -7.70 -65.34
CA ASN A 137 -53.02 -7.96 -66.60
C ASN A 137 -52.37 -6.72 -67.23
N THR A 138 -52.74 -5.52 -66.79
CA THR A 138 -52.22 -4.27 -67.34
C THR A 138 -51.24 -3.58 -66.39
N ASN A 139 -51.32 -3.85 -65.09
CA ASN A 139 -50.44 -3.30 -64.08
C ASN A 139 -49.13 -4.12 -63.94
N THR A 140 -48.25 -3.98 -64.93
CA THR A 140 -46.93 -4.64 -64.97
C THR A 140 -45.84 -3.71 -64.41
N ALA A 141 -44.63 -4.22 -64.14
CA ALA A 141 -43.51 -3.46 -63.56
C ALA A 141 -42.87 -2.42 -64.51
N GLU A 142 -43.50 -2.13 -65.65
CA GLU A 142 -42.99 -1.27 -66.73
C GLU A 142 -43.74 0.08 -66.83
N ILE A 143 -44.23 0.62 -65.70
CA ILE A 143 -44.80 1.97 -65.63
C ILE A 143 -43.69 2.97 -65.31
N LEU A 144 -43.52 3.94 -66.19
CA LEU A 144 -42.51 4.99 -66.04
C LEU A 144 -43.09 6.17 -65.26
N ASN A 145 -42.38 6.53 -64.18
CA ASN A 145 -42.52 7.69 -63.30
C ASN A 145 -43.80 8.53 -63.42
N ALA A 146 -44.58 8.60 -62.34
CA ALA A 146 -45.67 9.54 -62.23
C ALA A 146 -45.16 10.98 -62.07
N VAL A 147 -45.77 11.89 -62.83
CA VAL A 147 -45.56 13.34 -62.72
C VAL A 147 -46.84 13.99 -62.19
N CYS A 148 -46.68 14.84 -61.18
CA CYS A 148 -47.74 15.73 -60.71
C CYS A 148 -47.90 16.86 -61.72
N ILE A 149 -48.89 16.79 -62.60
CA ILE A 149 -49.08 17.80 -63.66
C ILE A 149 -49.37 19.19 -63.08
N ASN A 150 -49.86 19.27 -61.84
CA ASN A 150 -50.42 20.51 -61.31
C ASN A 150 -49.46 21.27 -60.37
N GLY A 151 -48.21 20.78 -60.20
CA GLY A 151 -47.27 21.32 -59.21
C GLY A 151 -47.69 21.05 -57.76
N ASP A 152 -46.76 21.24 -56.82
CA ASP A 152 -47.07 21.20 -55.39
C ASP A 152 -48.00 22.38 -55.03
N GLY A 153 -49.27 22.07 -54.73
CA GLY A 153 -50.25 23.01 -54.16
C GLY A 153 -51.46 23.41 -55.02
N ASP A 154 -51.55 23.03 -56.30
CA ASP A 154 -52.67 23.43 -57.18
C ASP A 154 -53.70 22.31 -57.45
N ASN A 155 -54.36 21.87 -56.38
CA ASN A 155 -55.31 20.73 -56.38
C ASN A 155 -56.56 21.03 -57.24
N VAL A 156 -57.01 20.04 -58.03
CA VAL A 156 -58.29 20.13 -58.76
C VAL A 156 -59.45 20.09 -57.76
N LYS A 157 -60.27 21.15 -57.74
CA LYS A 157 -61.45 21.31 -56.86
C LYS A 157 -62.71 20.72 -57.52
N THR A 158 -63.87 20.96 -56.94
CA THR A 158 -65.18 20.57 -57.51
C THR A 158 -65.59 21.37 -58.76
N SER A 159 -64.76 22.30 -59.22
CA SER A 159 -64.89 23.01 -60.50
C SER A 159 -64.02 22.34 -61.56
N LYS A 160 -64.58 22.10 -62.75
CA LYS A 160 -63.88 21.53 -63.91
C LYS A 160 -62.64 22.37 -64.27
N LYS A 161 -61.46 21.73 -64.37
CA LYS A 161 -60.16 22.37 -64.68
C LYS A 161 -59.52 21.65 -65.87
N GLU A 162 -58.98 22.40 -66.83
CA GLU A 162 -58.15 21.85 -67.90
C GLU A 162 -56.73 21.63 -67.38
N LEU A 163 -56.19 20.44 -67.63
CA LEU A 163 -54.82 20.07 -67.31
C LEU A 163 -54.07 19.81 -68.60
N SER A 164 -52.80 20.23 -68.65
CA SER A 164 -51.94 20.12 -69.82
C SER A 164 -50.54 19.66 -69.41
N TYR A 165 -49.92 18.79 -70.19
CA TYR A 165 -48.60 18.21 -69.91
C TYR A 165 -47.80 17.96 -71.19
N ASP A 166 -46.54 18.39 -71.17
CA ASP A 166 -45.60 18.14 -72.27
C ASP A 166 -45.18 16.67 -72.24
N VAL A 167 -45.53 15.97 -73.31
CA VAL A 167 -45.22 14.55 -73.51
C VAL A 167 -44.29 14.31 -74.70
N THR A 168 -43.59 15.36 -75.15
CA THR A 168 -42.74 15.33 -76.35
C THR A 168 -41.68 14.24 -76.27
N SER A 169 -40.90 14.22 -75.19
CA SER A 169 -39.81 13.25 -75.01
C SER A 169 -40.31 11.80 -74.97
N TYR A 170 -41.46 11.56 -74.35
CA TYR A 170 -42.06 10.22 -74.28
C TYR A 170 -42.54 9.73 -75.64
N LEU A 171 -43.14 10.61 -76.44
CA LEU A 171 -43.55 10.26 -77.79
C LEU A 171 -42.34 10.11 -78.73
N GLN A 172 -41.27 10.90 -78.57
CA GLN A 172 -40.02 10.74 -79.31
C GLN A 172 -39.30 9.42 -78.99
N ALA A 173 -39.36 8.95 -77.74
CA ALA A 173 -38.81 7.67 -77.32
C ALA A 173 -39.64 6.46 -77.81
N SER A 174 -40.87 6.70 -78.30
CA SER A 174 -41.76 5.65 -78.76
C SER A 174 -41.31 5.09 -80.11
N THR A 175 -40.95 3.81 -80.16
CA THR A 175 -40.51 3.15 -81.40
C THR A 175 -41.61 2.95 -82.44
N ASN A 176 -42.88 3.09 -82.02
CA ASN A 176 -44.05 2.92 -82.87
C ASN A 176 -44.94 4.18 -82.93
N ASN A 177 -44.47 5.33 -82.41
CA ASN A 177 -45.22 6.59 -82.36
C ASN A 177 -46.58 6.50 -81.65
N THR A 178 -46.70 5.61 -80.66
CA THR A 178 -47.89 5.52 -79.80
C THR A 178 -47.57 6.02 -78.39
N LEU A 179 -48.57 6.58 -77.72
CA LEU A 179 -48.44 7.11 -76.36
C LEU A 179 -49.51 6.50 -75.45
N GLY A 180 -49.08 5.87 -74.36
CA GLY A 180 -49.96 5.37 -73.30
C GLY A 180 -49.85 6.27 -72.07
N ILE A 181 -50.99 6.63 -71.51
CA ILE A 181 -51.10 7.50 -70.34
C ILE A 181 -52.00 6.86 -69.30
N ALA A 182 -51.65 7.00 -68.03
CA ALA A 182 -52.47 6.63 -66.89
C ALA A 182 -52.77 7.84 -65.99
N LEU A 183 -54.02 8.01 -65.56
CA LEU A 183 -54.43 9.01 -64.57
C LEU A 183 -54.80 8.36 -63.24
N PHE A 184 -54.29 8.93 -62.15
CA PHE A 184 -54.65 8.57 -60.78
C PHE A 184 -54.56 9.81 -59.88
N THR A 185 -54.87 9.68 -58.60
CA THR A 185 -54.66 10.78 -57.63
C THR A 185 -53.67 10.42 -56.53
N PHE A 186 -52.98 11.42 -55.99
CA PHE A 186 -52.11 11.20 -54.82
C PHE A 186 -52.92 11.10 -53.52
N THR A 187 -54.01 11.86 -53.41
CA THR A 187 -54.91 11.85 -52.25
C THR A 187 -56.19 11.06 -52.55
N GLY A 188 -56.71 10.30 -51.58
CA GLY A 188 -57.89 9.40 -51.61
C GLY A 188 -59.25 9.96 -52.05
N ARG A 189 -59.30 10.88 -53.00
CA ARG A 189 -60.50 11.61 -53.44
C ARG A 189 -60.71 11.38 -54.93
N GLU A 190 -61.89 10.88 -55.27
CA GLU A 190 -62.29 10.56 -56.64
C GLU A 190 -62.32 11.81 -57.53
N GLN A 191 -61.87 11.63 -58.76
CA GLN A 191 -61.92 12.59 -59.86
C GLN A 191 -62.64 11.97 -61.05
N GLU A 192 -63.16 12.83 -61.91
CA GLU A 192 -63.68 12.46 -63.22
C GLU A 192 -62.89 13.21 -64.32
N ALA A 193 -62.34 12.47 -65.28
CA ALA A 193 -61.62 13.01 -66.43
C ALA A 193 -62.45 12.93 -67.73
N SER A 194 -62.30 13.91 -68.62
CA SER A 194 -62.99 13.98 -69.92
C SER A 194 -62.16 14.76 -70.96
N ASP A 195 -62.53 14.63 -72.25
CA ASP A 195 -61.95 15.40 -73.37
C ASP A 195 -60.42 15.28 -73.53
N PHE A 196 -59.93 14.05 -73.53
CA PHE A 196 -58.51 13.75 -73.77
C PHE A 196 -58.08 14.15 -75.19
N LYS A 197 -56.98 14.90 -75.28
CA LYS A 197 -56.40 15.42 -76.52
C LYS A 197 -54.88 15.29 -76.49
N LEU A 198 -54.28 15.00 -77.64
CA LEU A 198 -52.85 15.06 -77.85
C LEU A 198 -52.55 16.00 -79.02
N ALA A 199 -52.08 17.20 -78.73
CA ALA A 199 -51.67 18.18 -79.74
C ALA A 199 -50.22 17.93 -80.15
N LEU A 200 -49.95 17.84 -81.46
CA LEU A 200 -48.65 17.58 -82.05
C LEU A 200 -48.23 18.76 -82.92
N GLU A 201 -46.99 19.21 -82.77
CA GLU A 201 -46.29 20.12 -83.68
C GLU A 201 -45.16 19.33 -84.36
N TYR A 202 -45.06 19.37 -85.69
CA TYR A 202 -44.05 18.60 -86.43
C TYR A 202 -43.62 19.28 -87.74
N VAL A 203 -42.50 18.84 -88.30
CA VAL A 203 -41.99 19.29 -89.61
C VAL A 203 -41.68 18.11 -90.53
N ASP A 204 -41.42 18.35 -91.81
CA ASP A 204 -40.98 17.30 -92.71
C ASP A 204 -39.60 16.74 -92.32
N ALA A 205 -39.45 15.42 -92.23
CA ALA A 205 -38.14 14.84 -91.91
C ALA A 205 -37.11 15.12 -93.03
N ALA A 206 -37.55 15.37 -94.26
CA ALA A 206 -36.66 15.70 -95.38
C ALA A 206 -36.00 17.09 -95.26
N SER A 207 -36.50 17.99 -94.40
CA SER A 207 -35.86 19.30 -94.15
C SER A 207 -34.85 19.26 -92.99
N ALA A 208 -34.77 18.13 -92.28
CA ALA A 208 -33.86 17.91 -91.17
C ALA A 208 -32.57 17.21 -91.61
N THR A 209 -31.48 17.52 -90.93
CA THR A 209 -30.16 16.91 -91.16
C THR A 209 -29.41 16.82 -89.84
N ASN A 210 -28.35 16.01 -89.83
CA ASN A 210 -27.57 15.77 -88.62
C ASN A 210 -26.62 16.95 -88.36
N TYR A 211 -26.29 17.19 -87.10
CA TYR A 211 -25.10 17.95 -86.72
C TYR A 211 -24.41 17.26 -85.54
N THR A 212 -23.11 17.46 -85.44
CA THR A 212 -22.29 16.88 -84.37
C THR A 212 -21.98 17.93 -83.32
N VAL A 213 -22.05 17.56 -82.04
CA VAL A 213 -21.58 18.37 -80.91
C VAL A 213 -20.32 17.72 -80.35
N LYS A 214 -19.20 18.43 -80.41
CA LYS A 214 -17.91 18.03 -79.84
C LYS A 214 -17.68 18.71 -78.50
N TYR A 215 -17.12 17.98 -77.56
CA TYR A 215 -16.77 18.49 -76.23
C TYR A 215 -15.25 18.50 -76.10
N VAL A 216 -14.66 19.69 -75.99
CA VAL A 216 -13.20 19.86 -75.97
C VAL A 216 -12.73 20.63 -74.75
N ASP A 217 -11.48 20.42 -74.35
CA ASP A 217 -10.79 21.27 -73.37
C ASP A 217 -10.36 22.62 -74.00
N ALA A 218 -9.71 23.47 -73.19
CA ALA A 218 -9.17 24.76 -73.64
C ALA A 218 -8.10 24.65 -74.74
N ALA A 219 -7.40 23.51 -74.84
CA ALA A 219 -6.39 23.22 -75.86
C ALA A 219 -7.00 22.60 -77.13
N GLY A 220 -8.29 22.25 -77.12
CA GLY A 220 -9.02 21.65 -78.24
C GLY A 220 -8.98 20.12 -78.27
N ASN A 221 -8.53 19.46 -77.20
CA ASN A 221 -8.56 18.00 -77.09
C ASN A 221 -9.97 17.50 -76.73
N GLU A 222 -10.42 16.40 -77.31
CA GLU A 222 -11.75 15.83 -77.03
C GLU A 222 -11.77 15.19 -75.63
N ILE A 223 -12.67 15.65 -74.76
CA ILE A 223 -12.78 15.20 -73.35
C ILE A 223 -13.98 14.29 -73.09
N LYS A 224 -14.89 14.20 -74.06
CA LYS A 224 -16.09 13.36 -74.05
C LYS A 224 -16.47 13.05 -75.49
N THR A 225 -16.94 11.83 -75.72
CA THR A 225 -17.42 11.39 -77.04
C THR A 225 -18.45 12.36 -77.60
N SER A 226 -18.23 12.77 -78.85
CA SER A 226 -19.14 13.63 -79.60
C SER A 226 -20.57 13.10 -79.69
N SER A 227 -21.56 13.99 -79.57
CA SER A 227 -23.00 13.68 -79.71
C SER A 227 -23.50 14.02 -81.11
N THR A 228 -24.51 13.31 -81.60
CA THR A 228 -25.18 13.62 -82.88
C THR A 228 -26.64 13.97 -82.63
N TYR A 229 -27.06 15.10 -83.18
CA TYR A 229 -28.43 15.61 -83.07
C TYR A 229 -29.05 15.78 -84.46
N VAL A 230 -30.38 15.80 -84.51
CA VAL A 230 -31.16 15.99 -85.74
C VAL A 230 -32.02 17.23 -85.59
N ALA A 231 -31.85 18.20 -86.49
CA ALA A 231 -32.69 19.39 -86.53
C ALA A 231 -32.80 19.93 -87.96
N GLU A 232 -33.69 20.91 -88.15
CA GLU A 232 -33.95 21.50 -89.46
C GLU A 232 -32.73 22.25 -90.00
N SER A 233 -32.39 21.99 -91.26
CA SER A 233 -31.28 22.66 -91.94
C SER A 233 -31.51 24.17 -92.04
N GLY A 234 -30.44 24.96 -91.91
CA GLY A 234 -30.46 26.43 -91.95
C GLY A 234 -30.77 27.11 -90.60
N LEU A 235 -31.19 26.36 -89.58
CA LEU A 235 -31.36 26.88 -88.21
C LEU A 235 -30.06 26.86 -87.41
N VAL A 236 -30.04 27.62 -86.32
CA VAL A 236 -28.96 27.57 -85.32
C VAL A 236 -29.00 26.20 -84.62
N PRO A 237 -27.88 25.47 -84.49
CA PRO A 237 -27.82 24.25 -83.71
C PRO A 237 -28.31 24.46 -82.28
N SER A 238 -29.26 23.64 -81.82
CA SER A 238 -29.72 23.68 -80.43
C SER A 238 -28.82 22.84 -79.54
N LEU A 239 -28.44 23.35 -78.37
CA LEU A 239 -27.77 22.57 -77.33
C LEU A 239 -28.75 22.27 -76.21
N THR A 240 -28.58 21.12 -75.55
CA THR A 240 -29.34 20.80 -74.33
C THR A 240 -28.58 21.30 -73.10
N GLU A 241 -29.26 21.43 -71.95
CA GLU A 241 -28.55 21.74 -70.69
C GLU A 241 -27.55 20.64 -70.33
N SER A 242 -27.82 19.38 -70.66
CA SER A 242 -26.91 18.26 -70.43
C SER A 242 -25.63 18.32 -71.28
N ASP A 243 -25.63 19.09 -72.37
CA ASP A 243 -24.41 19.35 -73.15
C ASP A 243 -23.41 20.24 -72.38
N LYS A 244 -23.87 20.93 -71.34
CA LYS A 244 -23.09 21.86 -70.52
C LYS A 244 -22.79 21.34 -69.10
N ASP A 245 -23.27 20.13 -68.77
CA ASP A 245 -22.96 19.47 -67.49
C ASP A 245 -21.45 19.29 -67.33
N ALA A 246 -20.96 19.40 -66.09
CA ALA A 246 -19.55 19.16 -65.79
C ALA A 246 -19.13 17.73 -66.15
N ILE A 247 -17.94 17.58 -66.71
CA ILE A 247 -17.38 16.30 -67.16
C ILE A 247 -16.23 15.92 -66.24
N TYR A 248 -16.20 14.68 -65.79
CA TYR A 248 -15.06 14.12 -65.05
C TYR A 248 -14.24 13.22 -65.96
N ASN A 249 -12.92 13.21 -65.77
CA ASN A 249 -12.11 12.14 -66.30
C ASN A 249 -12.39 10.81 -65.58
N GLU A 250 -11.91 9.70 -66.15
CA GLU A 250 -12.27 8.34 -65.70
C GLU A 250 -11.95 8.08 -64.21
N ASP A 251 -10.84 8.62 -63.71
CA ASP A 251 -10.40 8.48 -62.31
C ASP A 251 -10.90 9.60 -61.38
N LYS A 252 -11.69 10.55 -61.89
CA LYS A 252 -12.24 11.72 -61.18
C LYS A 252 -11.20 12.66 -60.57
N THR A 253 -9.96 12.62 -61.04
CA THR A 253 -8.90 13.53 -60.59
C THR A 253 -8.95 14.91 -61.26
N VAL A 254 -9.71 15.03 -62.36
CA VAL A 254 -9.94 16.27 -63.11
C VAL A 254 -11.44 16.44 -63.37
N LYS A 255 -11.94 17.64 -63.09
CA LYS A 255 -13.30 18.10 -63.43
C LYS A 255 -13.19 19.17 -64.50
N TYR A 256 -14.00 19.07 -65.54
CA TYR A 256 -14.14 20.05 -66.62
C TYR A 256 -15.49 20.74 -66.47
N VAL A 257 -15.49 22.06 -66.44
CA VAL A 257 -16.70 22.88 -66.32
C VAL A 257 -16.90 23.70 -67.59
N TYR A 258 -18.17 23.88 -67.98
CA TYR A 258 -18.53 24.62 -69.18
C TYR A 258 -17.93 26.02 -69.17
N ASP A 259 -17.32 26.42 -70.28
CA ASP A 259 -16.74 27.75 -70.48
C ASP A 259 -17.50 28.49 -71.59
N SER A 260 -17.60 27.90 -72.78
CA SER A 260 -18.21 28.53 -73.95
C SER A 260 -18.65 27.53 -75.03
N ASP A 261 -19.50 27.97 -75.96
CA ASP A 261 -19.85 27.23 -77.17
C ASP A 261 -19.90 28.16 -78.40
N ASP A 262 -19.81 27.58 -79.59
CA ASP A 262 -19.90 28.30 -80.87
C ASP A 262 -21.27 28.16 -81.57
N ALA A 263 -22.26 27.52 -80.94
CA ALA A 263 -23.52 27.13 -81.58
C ALA A 263 -24.26 28.32 -82.18
N ALA A 264 -24.37 29.42 -81.43
CA ALA A 264 -25.06 30.64 -81.84
C ALA A 264 -24.45 31.31 -83.10
N SER A 265 -23.20 31.00 -83.43
CA SER A 265 -22.49 31.51 -84.61
C SER A 265 -22.64 30.63 -85.85
N LEU A 266 -23.28 29.46 -85.71
CA LEU A 266 -23.40 28.44 -86.75
C LEU A 266 -24.82 28.33 -87.31
N LYS A 267 -24.92 27.71 -88.49
CA LYS A 267 -26.17 27.21 -89.06
C LYS A 267 -25.99 25.74 -89.46
N ILE A 268 -27.04 24.94 -89.30
CA ILE A 268 -27.02 23.52 -89.66
C ILE A 268 -26.96 23.39 -91.19
N ALA A 269 -25.90 22.79 -91.72
CA ALA A 269 -25.65 22.58 -93.13
C ALA A 269 -26.46 21.39 -93.65
N ALA A 270 -27.05 21.51 -94.84
CA ALA A 270 -27.95 20.50 -95.40
C ALA A 270 -27.30 19.13 -95.62
N ASP A 271 -25.98 19.06 -95.81
CA ASP A 271 -25.19 17.83 -95.96
C ASP A 271 -24.85 17.13 -94.64
N GLY A 272 -25.24 17.72 -93.51
CA GLY A 272 -25.02 17.19 -92.17
C GLY A 272 -23.62 17.42 -91.62
N SER A 273 -22.82 18.28 -92.26
CA SER A 273 -21.40 18.49 -91.90
C SER A 273 -21.19 19.48 -90.75
N THR A 274 -22.24 20.07 -90.17
CA THR A 274 -22.10 21.06 -89.10
C THR A 274 -21.56 20.41 -87.83
N VAL A 275 -20.49 20.99 -87.30
CA VAL A 275 -19.89 20.61 -86.02
C VAL A 275 -19.94 21.80 -85.08
N VAL A 276 -20.66 21.65 -83.97
CA VAL A 276 -20.67 22.58 -82.84
C VAL A 276 -19.57 22.15 -81.88
N THR A 277 -18.79 23.11 -81.39
CA THR A 277 -17.73 22.88 -80.41
C THR A 277 -18.11 23.52 -79.09
N ILE A 278 -18.25 22.69 -78.06
CA ILE A 278 -18.40 23.14 -76.68
C ILE A 278 -17.04 23.05 -75.99
N LYS A 279 -16.58 24.18 -75.48
CA LYS A 279 -15.32 24.30 -74.76
C LYS A 279 -15.57 24.23 -73.26
N PHE A 280 -14.76 23.40 -72.61
CA PHE A 280 -14.68 23.30 -71.18
C PHE A 280 -13.31 23.76 -70.71
N ARG A 281 -13.29 24.35 -69.52
CA ARG A 281 -12.06 24.62 -68.78
C ARG A 281 -11.92 23.60 -67.66
N GLU A 282 -10.69 23.30 -67.27
CA GLU A 282 -10.45 22.55 -66.04
C GLU A 282 -10.95 23.36 -64.84
N ALA A 283 -11.60 22.66 -63.91
CA ALA A 283 -12.11 23.23 -62.69
C ALA A 283 -10.95 23.49 -61.72
N ALA A 284 -10.97 24.66 -61.07
CA ALA A 284 -10.03 24.96 -60.01
C ALA A 284 -10.28 24.06 -58.79
N LYS A 285 -9.23 23.75 -58.04
CA LYS A 285 -9.34 23.21 -56.68
C LYS A 285 -9.36 24.38 -55.70
N TRP A 286 -10.41 24.44 -54.89
CA TRP A 286 -10.63 25.47 -53.89
C TRP A 286 -10.37 24.91 -52.50
N ASN A 287 -9.70 25.71 -51.68
CA ASN A 287 -9.44 25.41 -50.29
C ASN A 287 -10.67 25.74 -49.43
N TYR A 288 -10.88 24.96 -48.38
CA TYR A 288 -11.86 25.28 -47.36
C TYR A 288 -11.30 25.04 -45.97
N THR A 289 -11.86 25.77 -44.99
CA THR A 289 -11.46 25.68 -43.59
C THR A 289 -12.70 25.69 -42.71
N PHE A 290 -12.80 24.74 -41.77
CA PHE A 290 -13.77 24.81 -40.70
C PHE A 290 -13.08 25.31 -39.44
N ASN A 291 -13.69 26.27 -38.76
CA ASN A 291 -13.24 26.85 -37.49
C ASN A 291 -14.20 26.45 -36.38
N ALA A 292 -13.70 26.31 -35.15
CA ALA A 292 -14.51 26.22 -33.96
C ALA A 292 -14.82 27.64 -33.43
N VAL A 293 -16.09 27.87 -33.09
CA VAL A 293 -16.56 29.09 -32.43
C VAL A 293 -17.45 28.75 -31.23
N ASP A 294 -17.61 29.67 -30.29
CA ASP A 294 -18.57 29.53 -29.19
C ASP A 294 -20.02 29.79 -29.63
N GLU A 295 -20.97 29.80 -28.68
CA GLU A 295 -22.40 30.03 -28.96
C GLU A 295 -22.69 31.47 -29.45
N GLU A 296 -21.86 32.42 -29.07
CA GLU A 296 -21.90 33.82 -29.51
C GLU A 296 -21.19 34.04 -30.87
N GLY A 297 -20.47 33.03 -31.36
CA GLY A 297 -19.73 33.07 -32.62
C GLY A 297 -18.31 33.62 -32.51
N ASN A 298 -17.77 33.78 -31.31
CA ASN A 298 -16.37 34.16 -31.10
C ASN A 298 -15.43 32.99 -31.44
N PRO A 299 -14.25 33.25 -32.02
CA PRO A 299 -13.29 32.20 -32.34
C PRO A 299 -12.79 31.43 -31.11
N LEU A 300 -12.83 30.10 -31.17
CA LEU A 300 -12.20 29.20 -30.20
C LEU A 300 -10.90 28.60 -30.77
N GLN A 301 -10.99 28.02 -31.98
CA GLN A 301 -9.85 27.40 -32.65
C GLN A 301 -10.03 27.48 -34.16
N GLU A 302 -9.02 28.01 -34.86
CA GLU A 302 -9.04 28.06 -36.31
C GLU A 302 -8.56 26.74 -36.93
N GLY A 303 -9.19 26.35 -38.04
CA GLY A 303 -8.71 25.26 -38.87
C GLY A 303 -8.79 23.87 -38.25
N ILE A 304 -9.86 23.61 -37.51
CA ILE A 304 -10.18 22.27 -36.97
C ILE A 304 -10.38 21.24 -38.09
N VAL A 305 -10.76 21.68 -39.30
CA VAL A 305 -10.75 20.87 -40.52
C VAL A 305 -10.24 21.73 -41.66
N LYS A 306 -9.34 21.19 -42.49
CA LYS A 306 -8.85 21.83 -43.71
C LYS A 306 -8.86 20.83 -44.86
N GLY A 307 -9.22 21.28 -46.04
CA GLY A 307 -9.19 20.43 -47.23
C GLY A 307 -9.32 21.22 -48.51
N THR A 308 -9.38 20.49 -49.62
CA THR A 308 -9.59 21.05 -50.95
C THR A 308 -10.60 20.21 -51.72
N ASN A 309 -11.40 20.84 -52.56
CA ASN A 309 -12.25 20.14 -53.52
C ASN A 309 -12.43 21.01 -54.78
N PHE A 310 -13.07 20.50 -55.82
CA PHE A 310 -13.33 21.27 -57.03
C PHE A 310 -14.29 22.44 -56.78
N GLU A 311 -14.15 23.49 -57.56
CA GLU A 311 -15.09 24.62 -57.54
C GLU A 311 -16.53 24.16 -57.80
N GLY A 312 -17.47 24.76 -57.06
CA GLY A 312 -18.90 24.44 -57.14
C GLY A 312 -19.26 23.02 -56.68
N GLU A 313 -18.32 22.25 -56.11
CA GLU A 313 -18.59 20.89 -55.68
C GLU A 313 -19.34 20.86 -54.35
N THR A 314 -20.34 19.99 -54.26
CA THR A 314 -21.05 19.64 -53.02
C THR A 314 -20.57 18.29 -52.53
N PHE A 315 -20.11 18.23 -51.28
CA PHE A 315 -19.59 17.00 -50.66
C PHE A 315 -19.81 17.02 -49.15
N ASP A 316 -19.69 15.85 -48.52
CA ASP A 316 -19.81 15.74 -47.08
C ASP A 316 -18.46 15.98 -46.40
N VAL A 317 -18.46 16.81 -45.36
CA VAL A 317 -17.28 17.15 -44.56
C VAL A 317 -17.51 16.74 -43.12
N GLY A 318 -16.69 15.81 -42.63
CA GLY A 318 -16.63 15.45 -41.22
C GLY A 318 -15.98 16.57 -40.39
N TYR A 319 -16.38 16.70 -39.13
CA TYR A 319 -15.79 17.65 -38.18
C TYR A 319 -15.76 17.04 -36.77
N PRO A 320 -14.83 17.47 -35.89
CA PRO A 320 -14.65 16.86 -34.59
C PRO A 320 -15.87 17.03 -33.68
N TYR A 321 -16.13 16.01 -32.85
CA TYR A 321 -17.14 16.10 -31.80
C TYR A 321 -16.63 16.99 -30.66
N ALA A 322 -15.36 16.87 -30.30
CA ALA A 322 -14.79 17.55 -29.16
C ALA A 322 -13.46 18.22 -29.50
N ILE A 323 -13.19 19.33 -28.81
CA ILE A 323 -11.92 20.07 -28.88
C ILE A 323 -11.50 20.47 -27.45
N ASN A 324 -10.20 20.69 -27.26
CA ASN A 324 -9.63 21.13 -25.99
C ASN A 324 -9.18 22.59 -26.11
N ILE A 325 -9.80 23.50 -25.34
CA ILE A 325 -9.45 24.92 -25.28
C ILE A 325 -9.07 25.26 -23.85
N ASP A 326 -7.83 25.68 -23.64
CA ASP A 326 -7.29 26.04 -22.31
C ASP A 326 -7.60 24.98 -21.24
N SER A 327 -7.37 23.70 -21.58
CA SER A 327 -7.65 22.52 -20.74
C SER A 327 -9.14 22.25 -20.47
N THR A 328 -10.07 22.98 -21.08
CA THR A 328 -11.51 22.75 -20.98
C THR A 328 -12.01 21.98 -22.20
N LEU A 329 -12.81 20.94 -21.97
CA LEU A 329 -13.44 20.17 -23.03
C LEU A 329 -14.65 20.93 -23.58
N TYR A 330 -14.64 21.17 -24.89
CA TYR A 330 -15.78 21.73 -25.62
C TYR A 330 -16.35 20.68 -26.57
N THR A 331 -17.67 20.64 -26.74
CA THR A 331 -18.36 19.66 -27.61
C THR A 331 -19.29 20.31 -28.61
N SER A 332 -19.47 19.68 -29.78
CA SER A 332 -20.34 20.15 -30.85
C SER A 332 -21.61 19.29 -30.99
N ASP A 333 -22.62 19.85 -31.66
CA ASP A 333 -23.86 19.16 -32.01
C ASP A 333 -23.73 18.44 -33.36
N LYS A 334 -24.57 17.41 -33.61
CA LYS A 334 -24.66 16.73 -34.91
C LYS A 334 -25.37 17.62 -35.94
N LEU A 335 -24.66 18.00 -37.00
CA LEU A 335 -25.13 18.88 -38.06
C LEU A 335 -25.62 18.11 -39.30
N SER A 336 -25.38 16.81 -39.37
CA SER A 336 -25.92 15.94 -40.41
C SER A 336 -27.44 16.05 -40.48
N SER A 337 -27.99 15.96 -41.69
CA SER A 337 -29.44 16.07 -41.93
C SER A 337 -30.24 14.95 -41.25
N ASP A 338 -29.64 13.77 -41.13
CA ASP A 338 -30.21 12.61 -40.42
C ASP A 338 -29.95 12.63 -38.90
N LYS A 339 -29.16 13.60 -38.41
CA LYS A 339 -28.74 13.77 -37.01
C LYS A 339 -27.98 12.57 -36.44
N LYS A 340 -27.34 11.77 -37.29
CA LYS A 340 -26.64 10.56 -36.85
C LYS A 340 -25.14 10.70 -36.70
N GLY A 341 -24.49 11.63 -37.41
CA GLY A 341 -23.03 11.82 -37.36
C GLY A 341 -22.58 13.28 -37.33
N TYR A 342 -21.28 13.47 -37.16
CA TYR A 342 -20.59 14.76 -37.11
C TYR A 342 -20.02 15.11 -38.48
N TYR A 343 -20.92 15.28 -39.44
CA TYR A 343 -20.61 15.73 -40.80
C TYR A 343 -21.72 16.64 -41.33
N LEU A 344 -21.43 17.42 -42.36
CA LEU A 344 -22.42 18.24 -43.06
C LEU A 344 -22.14 18.27 -44.57
N SER A 345 -23.20 18.38 -45.37
CA SER A 345 -23.08 18.60 -46.81
C SER A 345 -22.70 20.06 -47.08
N TYR A 346 -21.61 20.27 -47.81
CA TYR A 346 -20.96 21.56 -47.99
C TYR A 346 -20.66 21.82 -49.47
N THR A 347 -21.09 22.98 -49.97
CA THR A 347 -20.83 23.45 -51.34
C THR A 347 -19.74 24.52 -51.32
N LEU A 348 -18.72 24.36 -52.17
CA LEU A 348 -17.69 25.39 -52.35
C LEU A 348 -18.13 26.42 -53.39
N GLU A 349 -18.49 27.60 -52.92
CA GLU A 349 -18.92 28.75 -53.72
C GLU A 349 -17.77 29.74 -53.95
N ALA A 350 -16.68 29.65 -53.18
CA ALA A 350 -15.45 30.43 -53.36
C ALA A 350 -14.19 29.67 -52.90
N ASP A 351 -13.01 30.13 -53.35
CA ASP A 351 -11.72 29.67 -52.81
C ASP A 351 -11.47 30.24 -51.41
N ASN A 352 -10.84 29.45 -50.55
CA ASN A 352 -10.60 29.74 -49.13
C ASN A 352 -11.90 29.97 -48.32
N GLN A 353 -12.97 29.25 -48.66
CA GLN A 353 -14.25 29.37 -47.98
C GLN A 353 -14.15 28.88 -46.53
N VAL A 354 -14.71 29.68 -45.60
CA VAL A 354 -14.68 29.38 -44.16
C VAL A 354 -16.07 28.96 -43.68
N LYS A 355 -16.13 27.94 -42.83
CA LYS A 355 -17.33 27.54 -42.09
C LYS A 355 -17.04 27.53 -40.59
N ASN A 356 -17.86 28.23 -39.82
CA ASN A 356 -17.79 28.16 -38.36
C ASN A 356 -18.71 27.04 -37.85
N ILE A 357 -18.19 26.22 -36.94
CA ILE A 357 -18.89 25.16 -36.22
C ILE A 357 -18.96 25.57 -34.76
N THR A 358 -20.17 25.58 -34.19
CA THR A 358 -20.39 25.96 -32.80
C THR A 358 -20.02 24.83 -31.84
N PHE A 359 -19.25 25.14 -30.81
CA PHE A 359 -18.87 24.26 -29.72
C PHE A 359 -19.26 24.87 -28.38
N LYS A 360 -19.66 24.02 -27.43
CA LYS A 360 -20.12 24.42 -26.09
C LYS A 360 -19.17 23.89 -25.03
N PRO A 361 -18.78 24.71 -24.04
CA PRO A 361 -17.95 24.24 -22.94
C PRO A 361 -18.72 23.19 -22.12
N THR A 362 -18.02 22.17 -21.66
CA THR A 362 -18.53 21.21 -20.69
C THR A 362 -18.02 21.55 -19.29
N THR A 363 -18.46 20.80 -18.27
CA THR A 363 -17.90 20.90 -16.91
C THR A 363 -16.56 20.15 -16.76
N THR A 364 -16.08 19.48 -17.81
CA THR A 364 -14.82 18.72 -17.78
C THR A 364 -13.66 19.65 -18.12
N THR A 365 -12.82 19.91 -17.11
CA THR A 365 -11.58 20.69 -17.19
C THR A 365 -10.35 19.79 -17.06
N ASP A 366 -9.16 20.38 -17.08
CA ASP A 366 -7.87 19.72 -16.87
C ASP A 366 -7.58 18.61 -17.91
N ILE A 367 -8.05 18.82 -19.14
CA ILE A 367 -7.75 17.95 -20.28
C ILE A 367 -6.29 18.11 -20.69
N VAL A 368 -5.51 17.06 -20.50
CA VAL A 368 -4.09 17.00 -20.85
C VAL A 368 -3.82 16.36 -22.21
N PHE A 369 -4.79 15.63 -22.75
CA PHE A 369 -4.71 15.02 -24.07
C PHE A 369 -6.11 14.88 -24.69
N LEU A 370 -6.22 15.18 -25.99
CA LEU A 370 -7.40 14.90 -26.81
C LEU A 370 -6.95 14.65 -28.24
N SER A 371 -7.42 13.56 -28.85
CA SER A 371 -7.21 13.29 -30.28
C SER A 371 -8.34 12.45 -30.85
N GLU A 372 -8.72 12.76 -32.09
CA GLU A 372 -9.40 11.80 -32.97
C GLU A 372 -8.44 10.63 -33.26
N ALA A 373 -8.92 9.40 -33.24
CA ALA A 373 -8.06 8.22 -33.29
C ALA A 373 -7.35 8.08 -34.64
N GLU A 374 -7.99 8.46 -35.75
CA GLU A 374 -7.37 8.43 -37.08
C GLU A 374 -6.24 9.45 -37.27
N ASN A 375 -6.05 10.36 -36.30
CA ASN A 375 -4.92 11.29 -36.26
C ASN A 375 -3.76 10.79 -35.39
N ILE A 376 -3.92 9.66 -34.68
CA ILE A 376 -2.85 9.06 -33.86
C ILE A 376 -1.96 8.20 -34.76
N GLU A 377 -0.66 8.50 -34.78
CA GLU A 377 0.33 7.76 -35.55
C GLU A 377 0.38 6.28 -35.12
N GLY A 378 0.42 5.36 -36.09
CA GLY A 378 0.43 3.91 -35.84
C GLY A 378 -0.95 3.25 -35.81
N LEU A 379 -2.04 4.00 -35.64
CA LEU A 379 -3.39 3.45 -35.78
C LEU A 379 -3.80 3.28 -37.25
N THR A 380 -4.59 2.25 -37.51
CA THR A 380 -5.14 1.94 -38.84
C THR A 380 -6.57 2.47 -38.95
N LYS A 381 -6.82 3.33 -39.95
CA LYS A 381 -8.16 3.89 -40.21
C LYS A 381 -9.15 2.78 -40.58
N ALA A 382 -10.34 2.81 -39.98
CA ALA A 382 -11.43 1.92 -40.33
C ALA A 382 -12.01 2.23 -41.72
N THR A 383 -12.43 1.20 -42.46
CA THR A 383 -12.91 1.34 -43.84
C THR A 383 -14.41 1.07 -44.01
N ASN A 384 -15.13 0.72 -42.94
CA ASN A 384 -16.58 0.53 -43.02
C ASN A 384 -17.28 1.87 -43.29
N ASN A 385 -18.18 1.95 -44.26
CA ASN A 385 -18.89 3.18 -44.62
C ASN A 385 -19.62 3.85 -43.44
N ASN A 386 -20.07 3.10 -42.44
CA ASN A 386 -20.70 3.68 -41.24
C ASN A 386 -19.72 4.49 -40.39
N THR A 387 -18.40 4.29 -40.49
CA THR A 387 -17.40 5.11 -39.77
C THR A 387 -17.63 6.58 -40.09
N PHE A 388 -17.57 6.97 -41.37
CA PHE A 388 -17.74 8.36 -41.79
C PHE A 388 -19.08 8.98 -41.34
N VAL A 389 -20.15 8.19 -41.34
CA VAL A 389 -21.51 8.68 -41.04
C VAL A 389 -21.84 8.67 -39.53
N ARG A 390 -20.96 8.13 -38.67
CA ARG A 390 -21.25 7.92 -37.24
C ARG A 390 -20.19 8.49 -36.32
N SER A 391 -18.94 8.36 -36.72
CA SER A 391 -17.77 8.87 -36.01
C SER A 391 -17.69 10.40 -36.02
N SER A 392 -16.99 10.95 -35.04
CA SER A 392 -16.46 12.31 -35.12
C SER A 392 -15.46 12.42 -36.27
N ASN A 393 -15.32 13.63 -36.81
CA ASN A 393 -14.35 13.97 -37.86
C ASN A 393 -14.44 13.11 -39.15
N GLY A 394 -15.50 12.31 -39.29
CA GLY A 394 -15.67 11.37 -40.39
C GLY A 394 -14.68 10.18 -40.36
N GLY A 395 -14.12 9.83 -39.21
CA GLY A 395 -13.12 8.77 -39.10
C GLY A 395 -13.06 8.09 -37.73
N SER A 396 -12.61 6.85 -37.72
CA SER A 396 -12.16 6.13 -36.51
C SER A 396 -11.01 5.20 -36.88
N ALA A 397 -10.19 4.82 -35.90
CA ALA A 397 -9.01 3.99 -36.12
C ALA A 397 -8.79 2.94 -35.01
N TYR A 398 -8.01 1.91 -35.32
CA TYR A 398 -7.76 0.78 -34.43
C TYR A 398 -6.31 0.29 -34.53
N ALA A 399 -5.85 -0.41 -33.48
CA ALA A 399 -4.48 -0.93 -33.40
C ALA A 399 -4.40 -2.31 -34.09
N ALA A 400 -4.04 -2.33 -35.37
CA ALA A 400 -4.13 -3.53 -36.21
C ALA A 400 -3.03 -4.56 -35.94
N GLU A 401 -1.78 -4.12 -35.81
CA GLU A 401 -0.60 -5.00 -35.84
C GLU A 401 0.04 -5.22 -34.46
N ALA A 402 0.10 -4.17 -33.64
CA ALA A 402 0.72 -4.16 -32.30
C ALA A 402 0.04 -3.10 -31.42
N ASP A 403 0.39 -3.07 -30.14
CA ASP A 403 -0.02 -2.01 -29.22
C ASP A 403 0.54 -0.66 -29.71
N VAL A 404 -0.26 0.40 -29.65
CA VAL A 404 0.09 1.72 -30.19
C VAL A 404 0.12 2.75 -29.06
N GLU A 405 1.23 3.47 -28.93
CA GLU A 405 1.37 4.57 -27.98
C GLU A 405 0.47 5.72 -28.43
N ILE A 406 -0.49 6.10 -27.58
CA ILE A 406 -1.41 7.21 -27.87
C ILE A 406 -0.84 8.55 -27.37
N THR A 407 -0.16 8.55 -26.22
CA THR A 407 0.47 9.73 -25.59
C THR A 407 1.37 9.32 -24.42
N LYS A 408 2.06 10.29 -23.80
CA LYS A 408 2.77 10.12 -22.53
C LYS A 408 2.20 11.07 -21.48
N LEU A 409 1.97 10.57 -20.26
CA LEU A 409 1.49 11.36 -19.13
C LEU A 409 2.62 11.62 -18.14
N GLN A 410 2.68 12.84 -17.61
CA GLN A 410 3.54 13.18 -16.47
C GLN A 410 2.97 12.60 -15.16
N PRO A 411 3.73 12.58 -14.05
CA PRO A 411 3.19 12.15 -12.76
C PRO A 411 1.87 12.86 -12.40
N GLY A 412 0.86 12.09 -12.01
CA GLY A 412 -0.49 12.60 -11.78
C GLY A 412 -1.54 11.49 -11.59
N LYS A 413 -2.73 11.90 -11.13
CA LYS A 413 -3.96 11.11 -11.17
C LYS A 413 -4.79 11.51 -12.39
N TYR A 414 -5.36 10.54 -13.09
CA TYR A 414 -5.98 10.72 -14.40
C TYR A 414 -7.23 9.87 -14.59
N LYS A 415 -8.08 10.29 -15.53
CA LYS A 415 -9.15 9.48 -16.13
C LYS A 415 -9.04 9.51 -17.64
N LEU A 416 -9.25 8.38 -18.28
CA LEU A 416 -9.25 8.24 -19.74
C LEU A 416 -10.68 7.98 -20.23
N THR A 417 -11.14 8.77 -21.19
CA THR A 417 -12.41 8.55 -21.88
C THR A 417 -12.15 8.23 -23.34
N ALA A 418 -12.80 7.19 -23.84
CA ALA A 418 -12.76 6.81 -25.25
C ALA A 418 -14.18 6.62 -25.78
N VAL A 419 -14.38 6.98 -27.05
CA VAL A 419 -15.58 6.65 -27.82
C VAL A 419 -15.24 5.59 -28.85
N ILE A 420 -16.08 4.58 -28.96
CA ILE A 420 -15.91 3.46 -29.88
C ILE A 420 -17.01 3.48 -30.93
N CYS A 421 -16.60 3.39 -32.20
CA CYS A 421 -17.48 3.08 -33.31
C CYS A 421 -17.48 1.56 -33.58
N ASP A 422 -18.43 0.84 -32.99
CA ASP A 422 -18.72 -0.55 -33.33
C ASP A 422 -19.83 -0.59 -34.41
N ALA A 423 -19.43 -0.63 -35.68
CA ALA A 423 -20.32 -0.63 -36.84
C ALA A 423 -20.92 -2.02 -37.16
N THR A 424 -20.74 -3.01 -36.28
CA THR A 424 -21.34 -4.33 -36.45
C THR A 424 -22.82 -4.34 -36.06
N LYS A 425 -23.57 -5.40 -36.43
CA LYS A 425 -25.00 -5.49 -36.12
C LYS A 425 -25.30 -5.60 -34.61
N ASN A 426 -24.37 -6.19 -33.86
CA ASN A 426 -24.48 -6.39 -32.42
C ASN A 426 -23.19 -5.88 -31.80
N ALA A 427 -23.27 -4.80 -31.03
CA ALA A 427 -22.13 -4.25 -30.34
C ALA A 427 -21.57 -5.24 -29.31
N GLY A 428 -20.25 -5.25 -29.17
CA GLY A 428 -19.59 -6.08 -28.17
C GLY A 428 -18.06 -6.13 -28.26
N SER A 429 -17.44 -5.24 -29.04
CA SER A 429 -15.97 -5.14 -29.06
C SER A 429 -15.42 -4.79 -27.68
N GLU A 430 -14.37 -5.49 -27.25
CA GLU A 430 -13.59 -5.17 -26.05
C GLU A 430 -12.34 -4.35 -26.41
N TRP A 431 -12.03 -3.37 -25.58
CA TRP A 431 -10.93 -2.43 -25.75
C TRP A 431 -10.14 -2.35 -24.44
N ASN A 432 -8.82 -2.31 -24.54
CA ASN A 432 -7.94 -2.20 -23.38
C ASN A 432 -6.96 -1.05 -23.60
N PHE A 433 -6.79 -0.23 -22.57
CA PHE A 433 -5.80 0.83 -22.55
C PHE A 433 -4.83 0.58 -21.40
N LEU A 434 -3.53 0.76 -21.67
CA LEU A 434 -2.47 0.53 -20.69
C LEU A 434 -1.80 1.84 -20.30
N ALA A 435 -1.35 1.96 -19.06
CA ALA A 435 -0.32 2.91 -18.64
C ALA A 435 0.95 2.10 -18.32
N GLY A 436 1.97 2.21 -19.18
CA GLY A 436 3.07 1.25 -19.20
C GLY A 436 2.55 -0.17 -19.45
N GLU A 437 2.74 -1.06 -18.48
CA GLU A 437 2.25 -2.44 -18.54
C GLU A 437 0.89 -2.64 -17.85
N ASN A 438 0.39 -1.63 -17.12
CA ASN A 438 -0.82 -1.74 -16.31
C ASN A 438 -2.08 -1.44 -17.12
N ASN A 439 -3.05 -2.34 -17.11
CA ASN A 439 -4.36 -2.08 -17.75
C ASN A 439 -5.19 -1.12 -16.91
N ILE A 440 -5.32 0.11 -17.38
CA ILE A 440 -6.03 1.21 -16.71
C ILE A 440 -7.50 1.31 -17.13
N PHE A 441 -7.85 0.73 -18.28
CA PHE A 441 -9.22 0.79 -18.77
C PHE A 441 -9.55 -0.38 -19.68
N LYS A 442 -10.35 -1.32 -19.14
CA LYS A 442 -11.02 -2.34 -19.93
C LYS A 442 -12.46 -1.89 -20.23
N PHE A 443 -12.77 -1.68 -21.50
CA PHE A 443 -14.06 -1.19 -21.95
C PHE A 443 -14.74 -2.13 -22.95
N THR A 444 -16.03 -2.39 -22.76
CA THR A 444 -16.84 -3.15 -23.73
C THR A 444 -17.86 -2.22 -24.36
N ALA A 445 -17.79 -2.06 -25.68
CA ALA A 445 -18.73 -1.25 -26.44
C ALA A 445 -20.11 -1.95 -26.45
N SER A 446 -21.06 -1.45 -25.68
CA SER A 446 -22.40 -2.04 -25.52
C SER A 446 -23.44 -1.50 -26.51
N THR A 447 -23.11 -0.44 -27.24
CA THR A 447 -24.00 0.24 -28.19
C THR A 447 -23.36 0.31 -29.58
N VAL A 448 -24.19 0.10 -30.61
CA VAL A 448 -23.75 0.12 -32.01
C VAL A 448 -23.44 1.54 -32.44
N ASN A 449 -22.35 1.71 -33.20
CA ASN A 449 -21.80 2.94 -33.80
C ASN A 449 -21.26 4.00 -32.83
N TRP A 450 -21.75 4.07 -31.59
CA TRP A 450 -21.30 5.08 -30.62
C TRP A 450 -21.43 4.51 -29.21
N ALA A 451 -20.31 4.07 -28.64
CA ALA A 451 -20.21 3.66 -27.24
C ALA A 451 -19.13 4.49 -26.56
N GLN A 452 -19.52 5.28 -25.56
CA GLN A 452 -18.61 6.11 -24.78
C GLN A 452 -18.40 5.47 -23.41
N GLY A 453 -17.14 5.42 -22.97
CA GLY A 453 -16.79 4.96 -21.63
C GLY A 453 -15.65 5.78 -21.05
N THR A 454 -15.63 5.89 -19.73
CA THR A 454 -14.59 6.55 -18.94
C THR A 454 -14.03 5.54 -17.95
N SER A 455 -12.71 5.54 -17.78
CA SER A 455 -12.03 4.71 -16.80
C SER A 455 -12.36 5.14 -15.37
N GLU A 456 -12.08 4.24 -14.42
CA GLU A 456 -11.83 4.68 -13.04
C GLU A 456 -10.58 5.59 -13.01
N GLU A 457 -10.40 6.32 -11.90
CA GLU A 457 -9.19 7.11 -11.70
C GLU A 457 -7.97 6.17 -11.59
N PHE A 458 -6.89 6.52 -12.29
CA PHE A 458 -5.62 5.82 -12.22
C PHE A 458 -4.48 6.81 -11.97
N GLU A 459 -3.40 6.32 -11.38
CA GLU A 459 -2.24 7.14 -11.01
C GLU A 459 -1.00 6.68 -11.76
N VAL A 460 -0.17 7.62 -12.16
CA VAL A 460 1.18 7.36 -12.68
C VAL A 460 2.19 8.19 -11.88
N ASN A 461 3.27 7.55 -11.44
CA ASN A 461 4.28 8.14 -10.54
C ASN A 461 5.54 8.63 -11.26
N ALA A 462 5.62 8.40 -12.57
CA ALA A 462 6.71 8.82 -13.45
C ALA A 462 6.11 9.16 -14.83
N GLU A 463 6.90 9.78 -15.72
CA GLU A 463 6.50 9.92 -17.12
C GLU A 463 6.18 8.53 -17.71
N THR A 464 4.91 8.31 -18.06
CA THR A 464 4.39 6.98 -18.41
C THR A 464 3.67 7.01 -19.76
N PRO A 465 4.06 6.16 -20.73
CA PRO A 465 3.35 6.03 -21.99
C PRO A 465 1.98 5.37 -21.79
N ILE A 466 0.99 5.86 -22.52
CA ILE A 466 -0.35 5.28 -22.58
C ILE A 466 -0.50 4.56 -23.91
N TYR A 467 -0.97 3.31 -23.86
CA TYR A 467 -1.13 2.46 -25.05
C TYR A 467 -2.60 2.12 -25.29
N LEU A 468 -2.98 2.07 -26.56
CA LEU A 468 -4.11 1.29 -27.01
C LEU A 468 -3.62 -0.11 -27.38
N VAL A 469 -4.14 -1.14 -26.70
CA VAL A 469 -3.77 -2.54 -26.98
C VAL A 469 -4.26 -2.95 -28.36
N LYS A 470 -3.47 -3.78 -29.06
CA LYS A 470 -3.83 -4.40 -30.34
C LYS A 470 -5.24 -4.97 -30.29
N GLY A 471 -6.09 -4.51 -31.21
CA GLY A 471 -7.49 -4.88 -31.25
C GLY A 471 -8.30 -4.02 -32.22
N GLY A 472 -9.55 -4.41 -32.43
CA GLY A 472 -10.45 -3.77 -33.39
C GLY A 472 -10.38 -4.35 -34.81
N SER A 473 -11.08 -3.71 -35.73
CA SER A 473 -11.15 -4.11 -37.14
C SER A 473 -11.65 -2.95 -38.00
N ALA A 474 -11.73 -3.17 -39.32
CA ALA A 474 -12.39 -2.24 -40.24
C ALA A 474 -13.84 -1.86 -39.86
N ASN A 475 -14.50 -2.65 -39.00
CA ASN A 475 -15.85 -2.38 -38.49
C ASN A 475 -15.89 -1.90 -37.03
N GLN A 476 -14.78 -1.96 -36.29
CA GLN A 476 -14.73 -1.74 -34.85
C GLN A 476 -13.49 -0.93 -34.54
N ALA A 477 -13.67 0.34 -34.23
CA ALA A 477 -12.57 1.28 -34.08
C ALA A 477 -12.82 2.31 -32.98
N VAL A 478 -11.75 2.87 -32.43
CA VAL A 478 -11.83 4.03 -31.54
C VAL A 478 -12.12 5.25 -32.40
N ASP A 479 -13.07 6.06 -31.97
CA ASP A 479 -13.47 7.33 -32.58
C ASP A 479 -12.54 8.44 -32.13
N PHE A 480 -12.62 8.85 -30.86
CA PHE A 480 -11.70 9.79 -30.24
C PHE A 480 -11.41 9.39 -28.79
N ILE A 481 -10.34 9.96 -28.25
CA ILE A 481 -9.86 9.75 -26.89
C ILE A 481 -9.58 11.11 -26.26
N TYR A 482 -9.92 11.28 -24.98
CA TYR A 482 -9.34 12.34 -24.15
C TYR A 482 -8.92 11.81 -22.78
N ILE A 483 -7.94 12.48 -22.18
CA ILE A 483 -7.43 12.20 -20.84
C ILE A 483 -7.54 13.47 -20.00
N GLN A 484 -8.20 13.32 -18.84
CA GLN A 484 -8.36 14.36 -17.83
C GLN A 484 -7.38 14.10 -16.69
N LYS A 485 -6.64 15.12 -16.25
CA LYS A 485 -5.90 15.11 -14.99
C LYS A 485 -6.87 15.43 -13.86
N THR A 486 -6.94 14.58 -12.84
CA THR A 486 -7.86 14.72 -11.70
C THR A 486 -7.15 15.07 -10.40
N GLY A 487 -5.83 14.91 -10.34
CA GLY A 487 -5.01 15.28 -9.19
C GLY A 487 -3.52 15.13 -9.49
N ASP A 488 -2.69 15.55 -8.55
CA ASP A 488 -1.26 15.24 -8.57
C ASP A 488 -1.03 13.79 -8.09
N ALA A 489 0.08 13.19 -8.53
CA ALA A 489 0.51 11.91 -7.97
C ALA A 489 0.81 12.10 -6.49
N GLU A 490 0.48 11.09 -5.69
CA GLU A 490 0.95 11.03 -4.33
C GLU A 490 2.48 11.06 -4.37
N ALA A 491 3.05 11.95 -3.55
CA ALA A 491 4.50 12.05 -3.45
C ALA A 491 5.00 10.73 -2.89
N LEU A 492 5.61 9.90 -3.74
CA LEU A 492 6.35 8.75 -3.25
C LEU A 492 7.42 9.27 -2.28
N PRO A 493 7.57 8.66 -1.09
CA PRO A 493 8.64 9.04 -0.19
C PRO A 493 9.98 8.89 -0.92
N THR A 494 10.68 10.01 -1.06
CA THR A 494 12.07 10.00 -1.52
C THR A 494 12.93 9.52 -0.37
N PHE A 495 13.44 8.30 -0.46
CA PHE A 495 14.40 7.79 0.52
C PHE A 495 15.80 8.32 0.24
N THR A 496 16.53 8.56 1.31
CA THR A 496 17.98 8.72 1.23
C THR A 496 18.62 7.33 1.24
N GLU A 497 19.28 6.95 0.15
CA GLU A 497 20.00 5.68 0.07
C GLU A 497 21.35 5.77 0.77
N VAL A 498 21.60 4.86 1.71
CA VAL A 498 22.87 4.74 2.46
C VAL A 498 23.36 3.30 2.41
N ASN A 499 24.68 3.12 2.40
CA ASN A 499 25.34 1.82 2.21
C ASN A 499 26.10 1.35 3.45
N SER A 500 25.97 2.07 4.57
CA SER A 500 26.58 1.72 5.86
C SER A 500 25.93 2.50 7.01
N ILE A 501 26.09 2.01 8.24
CA ILE A 501 25.60 2.73 9.43
C ILE A 501 26.36 4.05 9.65
N ALA A 502 27.64 4.14 9.28
CA ALA A 502 28.36 5.42 9.32
C ALA A 502 27.77 6.47 8.35
N GLU A 503 27.34 6.07 7.15
CA GLU A 503 26.63 6.96 6.23
C GLU A 503 25.29 7.41 6.81
N LEU A 504 24.57 6.52 7.49
CA LEU A 504 23.34 6.85 8.21
C LEU A 504 23.57 7.94 9.26
N HIS A 505 24.62 7.82 10.09
CA HIS A 505 24.98 8.83 11.09
C HIS A 505 25.45 10.17 10.49
N SER A 506 25.80 10.22 9.21
CA SER A 506 26.19 11.47 8.54
C SER A 506 25.01 12.35 8.16
N LEU A 507 23.79 11.79 8.17
CA LEU A 507 22.56 12.51 7.89
C LEU A 507 22.29 13.59 8.96
N LYS A 508 21.70 14.71 8.53
CA LYS A 508 21.43 15.86 9.40
C LYS A 508 19.94 16.02 9.59
N PHE A 509 19.51 15.89 10.83
CA PHE A 509 18.15 16.23 11.26
C PHE A 509 17.98 17.76 11.29
N LYS A 510 16.79 18.25 10.96
CA LYS A 510 16.43 19.68 11.09
C LYS A 510 16.10 20.05 12.53
N ASP A 511 15.47 19.13 13.25
CA ASP A 511 15.12 19.21 14.67
C ASP A 511 14.92 17.79 15.24
N GLU A 512 14.64 17.67 16.54
CA GLU A 512 14.53 16.40 17.26
C GLU A 512 13.33 15.51 16.82
N ASN A 513 12.35 16.08 16.11
CA ASN A 513 11.20 15.35 15.56
C ASN A 513 11.31 15.13 14.04
N ASP A 514 12.44 15.49 13.42
CA ASP A 514 12.65 15.28 11.99
C ASP A 514 12.86 13.78 11.73
N GLU A 515 12.10 13.27 10.78
CA GLU A 515 12.13 11.89 10.34
C GLU A 515 12.72 11.83 8.94
N ILE A 516 13.78 11.04 8.75
CA ILE A 516 14.45 10.89 7.45
C ILE A 516 14.14 9.49 6.90
N PRO A 517 13.30 9.35 5.87
CA PRO A 517 13.11 8.06 5.21
C PRO A 517 14.41 7.60 4.57
N VAL A 518 14.85 6.38 4.91
CA VAL A 518 16.12 5.81 4.47
C VAL A 518 15.94 4.45 3.82
N LYS A 519 16.76 4.19 2.81
CA LYS A 519 16.99 2.87 2.23
C LYS A 519 18.41 2.46 2.57
N ILE A 520 18.56 1.51 3.47
CA ILE A 520 19.86 1.05 3.99
C ILE A 520 20.23 -0.26 3.30
N ASN A 521 21.34 -0.27 2.57
CA ASN A 521 21.91 -1.50 2.01
C ASN A 521 22.80 -2.16 3.07
N LEU A 522 22.22 -3.11 3.82
CA LEU A 522 22.90 -3.83 4.89
C LEU A 522 23.81 -4.92 4.33
N LYS A 523 25.05 -4.94 4.83
CA LYS A 523 26.04 -5.98 4.55
C LYS A 523 26.69 -6.41 5.85
N ASP A 524 26.47 -7.67 6.22
CA ASP A 524 26.99 -8.28 7.44
C ASP A 524 26.64 -7.50 8.73
N ALA A 525 25.52 -6.77 8.73
CA ALA A 525 25.06 -6.01 9.90
C ALA A 525 24.47 -6.97 10.94
N LYS A 526 24.97 -6.94 12.16
CA LYS A 526 24.68 -7.91 13.22
C LYS A 526 23.90 -7.27 14.36
N ILE A 527 22.90 -7.96 14.88
CA ILE A 527 22.25 -7.60 16.13
C ILE A 527 23.18 -7.98 17.28
N THR A 528 23.86 -7.01 17.91
CA THR A 528 24.89 -7.27 18.94
C THR A 528 24.32 -7.34 20.34
N ALA A 529 23.19 -6.67 20.59
CA ALA A 529 22.42 -6.79 21.82
C ALA A 529 20.92 -6.82 21.48
N LEU A 530 20.16 -7.66 22.19
CA LEU A 530 18.70 -7.72 22.09
C LEU A 530 18.12 -8.16 23.43
N HIS A 531 17.13 -7.42 23.92
CA HIS A 531 16.34 -7.78 25.09
C HIS A 531 14.87 -7.97 24.69
N LYS A 532 14.21 -8.90 25.37
CA LYS A 532 12.78 -9.12 25.23
C LYS A 532 12.15 -9.09 26.62
N ASN A 533 11.09 -8.32 26.76
CA ASN A 533 10.34 -8.16 28.00
C ASN A 533 8.93 -8.74 27.85
N SER A 534 8.46 -9.41 28.90
CA SER A 534 7.16 -10.07 28.97
C SER A 534 6.20 -9.45 30.00
N ASN A 535 6.47 -8.24 30.50
CA ASN A 535 5.70 -7.58 31.58
C ASN A 535 4.18 -7.42 31.30
N TYR A 536 3.72 -7.64 30.05
CA TYR A 536 2.31 -7.58 29.65
C TYR A 536 1.77 -8.88 29.03
N GLY A 537 2.42 -10.02 29.25
CA GLY A 537 1.99 -11.33 28.73
C GLY A 537 2.23 -11.53 27.23
N VAL A 538 2.84 -10.56 26.56
CA VAL A 538 3.35 -10.64 25.19
C VAL A 538 4.83 -10.33 25.25
N GLU A 539 5.66 -11.20 24.68
CA GLU A 539 7.09 -10.98 24.54
C GLU A 539 7.33 -9.87 23.50
N LYS A 540 7.94 -8.76 23.92
CA LYS A 540 8.24 -7.61 23.07
C LYS A 540 9.72 -7.28 23.13
N ILE A 541 10.30 -6.98 21.98
CA ILE A 541 11.64 -6.38 21.92
C ILE A 541 11.52 -4.98 22.51
N ASP A 542 12.29 -4.66 23.55
CA ASP A 542 12.37 -3.32 24.16
C ASP A 542 13.78 -2.72 24.08
N PHE A 543 14.77 -3.52 23.67
CA PHE A 543 16.13 -3.08 23.38
C PHE A 543 16.72 -3.90 22.24
N ALA A 544 17.28 -3.26 21.21
CA ALA A 544 18.04 -3.91 20.15
C ALA A 544 19.04 -2.95 19.50
N ILE A 545 20.27 -3.42 19.31
CA ILE A 545 21.33 -2.69 18.62
C ILE A 545 21.72 -3.44 17.35
N LEU A 546 21.75 -2.73 16.22
CA LEU A 546 22.27 -3.23 14.96
C LEU A 546 23.65 -2.61 14.69
N GLU A 547 24.66 -3.44 14.49
CA GLU A 547 26.06 -3.00 14.33
C GLU A 547 26.69 -3.62 13.07
N ASP A 548 27.41 -2.82 12.30
CA ASP A 548 28.25 -3.26 11.18
C ASP A 548 29.71 -2.84 11.40
N ALA A 549 30.58 -3.05 10.41
CA ALA A 549 32.00 -2.69 10.52
C ALA A 549 32.25 -1.17 10.62
N THR A 550 31.24 -0.34 10.37
CA THR A 550 31.33 1.12 10.28
C THR A 550 30.70 1.85 11.47
N GLY A 551 29.75 1.23 12.17
CA GLY A 551 29.08 1.81 13.34
C GLY A 551 27.94 0.95 13.86
N ALA A 552 27.17 1.48 14.82
CA ALA A 552 25.99 0.84 15.39
C ALA A 552 24.81 1.82 15.45
N VAL A 553 23.58 1.30 15.40
CA VAL A 553 22.32 2.07 15.42
C VAL A 553 21.28 1.38 16.31
N ASP A 554 20.44 2.16 16.99
CA ASP A 554 19.32 1.63 17.76
C ASP A 554 18.23 1.15 16.80
N ALA A 555 17.86 -0.13 16.90
CA ALA A 555 16.82 -0.76 16.10
C ALA A 555 15.66 -1.30 16.95
N SER A 556 15.57 -0.87 18.22
CA SER A 556 14.60 -1.37 19.20
C SER A 556 13.15 -1.19 18.71
N ILE A 557 12.79 0.04 18.32
CA ILE A 557 11.43 0.39 17.88
C ILE A 557 11.11 -0.26 16.54
N LEU A 558 12.00 -0.14 15.54
CA LEU A 558 11.85 -0.82 14.24
C LEU A 558 11.59 -2.31 14.40
N LEU A 559 12.43 -3.04 15.15
CA LEU A 559 12.28 -4.49 15.28
C LEU A 559 11.05 -4.87 16.10
N GLN A 560 10.70 -4.10 17.13
CA GLN A 560 9.48 -4.33 17.89
C GLN A 560 8.23 -4.22 17.00
N GLU A 561 8.05 -3.09 16.33
CA GLU A 561 6.85 -2.81 15.54
C GLU A 561 6.79 -3.65 14.27
N ALA A 562 7.89 -3.74 13.51
CA ALA A 562 7.90 -4.47 12.25
C ALA A 562 7.68 -5.98 12.42
N THR A 563 8.10 -6.57 13.54
CA THR A 563 7.82 -7.98 13.83
C THR A 563 6.39 -8.19 14.33
N MET A 564 5.84 -7.27 15.13
CA MET A 564 4.45 -7.32 15.59
C MET A 564 3.45 -7.17 14.45
N GLU A 565 3.75 -6.31 13.47
CA GLU A 565 2.90 -6.06 12.29
C GLU A 565 3.17 -7.03 11.13
N GLY A 566 4.22 -7.84 11.23
CA GLY A 566 4.59 -8.82 10.19
C GLY A 566 5.21 -8.20 8.93
N LEU A 567 5.71 -6.97 9.03
CA LEU A 567 6.41 -6.25 7.96
C LEU A 567 7.80 -6.84 7.71
N LEU A 568 8.51 -7.23 8.77
CA LEU A 568 9.76 -7.98 8.69
C LEU A 568 9.55 -9.43 9.11
N LYS A 569 10.14 -10.36 8.34
CA LYS A 569 9.99 -11.80 8.55
C LYS A 569 11.32 -12.41 8.99
N GLY A 570 11.27 -13.18 10.07
CA GLY A 570 12.43 -13.91 10.58
C GLY A 570 12.45 -13.98 12.10
N ASN A 571 13.35 -14.80 12.63
CA ASN A 571 13.60 -14.84 14.06
C ASN A 571 14.77 -13.92 14.39
N PHE A 572 14.47 -12.75 14.97
CA PHE A 572 15.47 -11.76 15.36
C PHE A 572 15.92 -12.03 16.80
N GLU A 573 17.19 -12.41 16.93
CA GLU A 573 17.87 -12.71 18.20
C GLU A 573 19.25 -12.06 18.23
N ALA A 574 19.83 -11.86 19.41
CA ALA A 574 21.24 -11.46 19.52
C ALA A 574 22.13 -12.45 18.75
N GLY A 575 23.01 -11.92 17.90
CA GLY A 575 23.83 -12.69 16.95
C GLY A 575 23.24 -12.84 15.55
N SER A 576 22.00 -12.39 15.31
CA SER A 576 21.42 -12.41 13.96
C SER A 576 22.16 -11.45 13.03
N VAL A 577 22.54 -11.91 11.84
CA VAL A 577 23.14 -11.11 10.76
C VAL A 577 22.10 -10.82 9.70
N LEU A 578 22.03 -9.56 9.29
CA LEU A 578 21.12 -9.02 8.29
C LEU A 578 21.93 -8.60 7.06
N ASN A 579 21.51 -9.13 5.91
CA ASN A 579 22.00 -8.76 4.59
C ASN A 579 20.80 -8.38 3.72
N GLY A 580 20.97 -7.39 2.85
CA GLY A 580 19.93 -6.97 1.89
C GLY A 580 19.53 -5.50 2.06
N THR A 581 18.29 -5.18 1.71
CA THR A 581 17.81 -3.79 1.72
C THR A 581 16.79 -3.58 2.83
N LEU A 582 17.04 -2.61 3.72
CA LEU A 582 16.13 -2.22 4.79
C LEU A 582 15.54 -0.82 4.52
N TYR A 583 14.21 -0.71 4.53
CA TYR A 583 13.50 0.56 4.49
C TYR A 583 13.00 0.93 5.89
N ALA A 584 13.35 2.12 6.37
CA ALA A 584 13.04 2.60 7.71
C ALA A 584 12.96 4.14 7.78
N SER A 585 12.45 4.65 8.89
CA SER A 585 12.56 6.07 9.26
C SER A 585 13.74 6.24 10.22
N TYR A 586 14.74 7.04 9.82
CA TYR A 586 15.86 7.39 10.68
C TYR A 586 15.47 8.59 11.56
N ASN A 587 15.68 8.44 12.86
CA ASN A 587 15.19 9.33 13.90
C ASN A 587 16.31 9.79 14.82
N TRP A 588 16.19 11.00 15.36
CA TRP A 588 17.13 11.54 16.32
C TRP A 588 17.05 10.80 17.68
N PRO A 589 18.16 10.55 18.38
CA PRO A 589 19.53 10.90 18.00
C PRO A 589 20.20 9.95 17.01
N ASN A 590 19.88 8.65 17.00
CA ASN A 590 20.39 7.67 16.02
C ASN A 590 19.55 6.36 16.10
N ALA A 591 18.24 6.45 15.85
CA ALA A 591 17.32 5.32 15.97
C ALA A 591 16.59 5.01 14.65
N LEU A 592 16.29 3.73 14.42
CA LEU A 592 15.49 3.27 13.28
C LEU A 592 14.09 2.90 13.75
N TRP A 593 13.08 3.44 13.04
CA TRP A 593 11.66 3.22 13.28
C TRP A 593 11.00 2.66 12.01
N VAL A 594 9.78 2.12 12.14
CA VAL A 594 8.99 1.67 10.99
C VAL A 594 8.65 2.86 10.10
N SER A 595 8.62 2.61 8.78
CA SER A 595 8.15 3.53 7.76
C SER A 595 7.03 2.87 6.94
N GLU A 596 6.30 3.66 6.16
CA GLU A 596 5.27 3.16 5.24
C GLU A 596 5.80 2.08 4.27
N ASP A 597 7.12 2.10 3.99
CA ASP A 597 7.78 1.21 3.05
C ASP A 597 8.56 0.08 3.70
N THR A 598 8.49 -0.07 5.02
CA THR A 598 9.24 -1.13 5.72
C THR A 598 8.87 -2.52 5.20
N GLU A 599 7.64 -2.73 4.70
CA GLU A 599 7.23 -3.97 4.02
C GLU A 599 8.00 -4.29 2.73
N LYS A 600 8.64 -3.29 2.10
CA LYS A 600 9.48 -3.45 0.90
C LYS A 600 10.89 -3.94 1.24
N SER A 601 11.23 -4.03 2.53
CA SER A 601 12.53 -4.52 2.99
C SER A 601 12.74 -5.98 2.60
N ASP A 602 13.92 -6.27 2.10
CA ASP A 602 14.38 -7.62 1.77
C ASP A 602 15.56 -7.96 2.67
N VAL A 603 15.27 -8.19 3.94
CA VAL A 603 16.24 -8.63 4.95
C VAL A 603 15.72 -9.88 5.63
N THR A 604 16.58 -10.88 5.76
CA THR A 604 16.28 -12.12 6.50
C THR A 604 17.42 -12.39 7.48
N PRO A 605 17.14 -12.56 8.79
CA PRO A 605 18.17 -12.82 9.77
C PRO A 605 18.79 -14.21 9.59
N THR A 606 20.12 -14.28 9.61
CA THR A 606 20.89 -15.54 9.68
C THR A 606 21.67 -15.63 11.00
N PRO A 607 21.67 -16.77 11.72
CA PRO A 607 22.38 -16.89 12.99
C PRO A 607 23.91 -16.72 12.87
N SER A 608 24.52 -16.03 13.84
CA SER A 608 25.97 -15.89 14.03
C SER A 608 26.28 -15.76 15.52
N THR A 609 27.56 -15.90 15.90
CA THR A 609 28.05 -15.53 17.23
C THR A 609 28.24 -14.02 17.35
N VAL A 610 28.05 -13.49 18.57
CA VAL A 610 28.42 -12.12 18.94
C VAL A 610 29.79 -12.15 19.59
N GLU A 611 30.71 -11.31 19.12
CA GLU A 611 32.02 -11.10 19.74
C GLU A 611 32.13 -9.63 20.11
N ALA A 612 32.50 -9.36 21.36
CA ALA A 612 32.69 -7.99 21.86
C ALA A 612 34.08 -7.49 21.51
N ALA A 613 34.19 -6.22 21.10
CA ALA A 613 35.50 -5.59 20.95
C ALA A 613 36.11 -5.34 22.33
N VAL A 614 37.32 -5.85 22.58
CA VAL A 614 38.01 -5.61 23.85
C VAL A 614 38.61 -4.21 23.84
N GLY A 615 38.35 -3.43 24.89
CA GLY A 615 38.89 -2.07 25.04
C GLY A 615 38.95 -1.60 26.49
N THR A 616 39.54 -0.43 26.70
CA THR A 616 39.52 0.32 27.96
C THR A 616 38.58 1.53 27.86
N LEU A 617 38.12 2.07 29.00
CA LEU A 617 37.27 3.26 29.02
C LEU A 617 37.87 4.43 28.22
N ALA A 618 39.18 4.67 28.36
CA ALA A 618 39.89 5.71 27.61
C ALA A 618 39.82 5.53 26.07
N GLU A 619 39.78 4.28 25.61
CA GLU A 619 39.75 3.96 24.19
C GLU A 619 38.35 4.02 23.60
N ILE A 620 37.34 3.62 24.40
CA ILE A 620 35.97 3.48 23.92
C ILE A 620 35.16 4.77 24.01
N LEU A 621 35.42 5.69 24.96
CA LEU A 621 34.65 6.93 25.17
C LEU A 621 34.85 7.96 24.04
N LYS A 622 34.34 7.65 22.85
CA LYS A 622 34.47 8.45 21.61
C LYS A 622 33.18 8.39 20.77
N PRO A 623 32.86 9.44 20.00
CA PRO A 623 31.60 9.51 19.25
C PRO A 623 31.41 8.36 18.25
N GLU A 624 32.49 7.93 17.59
CA GLU A 624 32.47 6.82 16.63
C GLU A 624 32.12 5.45 17.25
N ASN A 625 32.17 5.36 18.59
CA ASN A 625 31.87 4.13 19.32
C ASN A 625 30.45 4.12 19.90
N ASN A 626 29.61 5.12 19.56
CA ASN A 626 28.23 5.15 20.01
C ASN A 626 27.49 3.86 19.62
N MET A 627 26.77 3.31 20.60
CA MET A 627 26.00 2.06 20.58
C MET A 627 26.81 0.79 20.29
N ARG A 628 28.15 0.85 20.23
CA ARG A 628 28.95 -0.35 19.94
C ARG A 628 29.09 -1.28 21.14
N TYR A 629 29.25 -2.57 20.84
CA TYR A 629 29.39 -3.63 21.85
C TYR A 629 30.85 -3.90 22.24
N PHE A 630 31.17 -3.67 23.52
CA PHE A 630 32.53 -3.78 24.06
C PHE A 630 32.64 -4.76 25.22
N GLU A 631 33.86 -5.29 25.41
CA GLU A 631 34.31 -5.96 26.63
C GLU A 631 35.36 -5.09 27.33
N LEU A 632 35.08 -4.69 28.56
CA LEU A 632 36.02 -4.03 29.46
C LEU A 632 36.57 -5.06 30.44
N LYS A 633 37.88 -5.01 30.75
CA LYS A 633 38.55 -5.93 31.69
C LYS A 633 39.08 -5.18 32.91
N ASP A 634 39.04 -5.80 34.08
CA ASP A 634 39.54 -5.19 35.32
C ASP A 634 38.89 -3.83 35.60
N VAL A 635 37.57 -3.83 35.82
CA VAL A 635 36.77 -2.62 36.06
C VAL A 635 36.43 -2.52 37.55
N ASP A 636 36.71 -1.38 38.16
CA ASP A 636 36.24 -1.09 39.51
C ASP A 636 34.86 -0.43 39.43
N ILE A 637 33.95 -0.76 40.35
CA ILE A 637 32.62 -0.18 40.45
C ILE A 637 32.61 0.80 41.62
N LYS A 638 32.17 2.03 41.38
CA LYS A 638 32.02 3.04 42.44
C LYS A 638 30.60 3.56 42.49
N LYS A 639 30.04 3.56 43.70
CA LYS A 639 28.80 4.27 44.01
C LYS A 639 29.04 5.79 43.95
N THR A 640 28.20 6.53 43.23
CA THR A 640 28.38 7.97 42.97
C THR A 640 27.47 8.87 43.81
N ASP A 641 26.40 8.34 44.40
CA ASP A 641 25.52 9.05 45.34
C ASP A 641 24.98 8.13 46.45
N ASP A 642 24.42 8.71 47.51
CA ASP A 642 23.87 8.00 48.68
C ASP A 642 22.34 8.15 48.79
N VAL A 643 21.63 8.01 47.67
CA VAL A 643 20.15 8.04 47.62
C VAL A 643 19.54 6.63 47.63
N GLU A 644 18.21 6.54 47.73
CA GLU A 644 17.44 5.27 47.76
C GLU A 644 17.65 4.41 46.51
N PHE A 645 17.91 5.04 45.35
CA PHE A 645 18.28 4.38 44.09
C PHE A 645 19.63 4.91 43.63
N PRO A 646 20.73 4.35 44.16
CA PRO A 646 22.03 4.92 43.94
C PRO A 646 22.50 4.78 42.50
N THR A 647 23.28 5.74 42.04
CA THR A 647 23.98 5.69 40.76
C THR A 647 25.37 5.07 40.92
N PHE A 648 25.87 4.44 39.86
CA PHE A 648 27.15 3.75 39.84
C PHE A 648 27.95 4.13 38.61
N ASP A 649 29.26 4.19 38.77
CA ASP A 649 30.23 4.40 37.71
C ASP A 649 31.15 3.19 37.58
N PHE A 650 31.43 2.78 36.35
CA PHE A 650 32.57 1.95 36.02
C PHE A 650 33.83 2.81 35.94
N CYS A 651 34.88 2.39 36.63
CA CYS A 651 36.14 3.10 36.75
C CYS A 651 37.30 2.25 36.20
N GLN A 652 38.14 2.86 35.37
CA GLN A 652 39.41 2.29 34.91
C GLN A 652 40.47 3.40 34.83
N GLY A 653 41.44 3.37 35.76
CA GLY A 653 42.44 4.42 35.89
C GLY A 653 41.79 5.76 36.26
N GLU A 654 42.01 6.80 35.45
CA GLU A 654 41.44 8.13 35.65
C GLU A 654 40.06 8.33 34.97
N ASN A 655 39.60 7.35 34.18
CA ASN A 655 38.35 7.45 33.44
C ASN A 655 37.22 6.76 34.21
N SER A 656 36.04 7.38 34.18
CA SER A 656 34.80 6.74 34.61
C SER A 656 33.69 6.91 33.58
N VAL A 657 32.69 6.02 33.65
CA VAL A 657 31.47 6.10 32.85
C VAL A 657 30.30 5.64 33.71
N SER A 658 29.17 6.36 33.62
CA SER A 658 27.98 6.00 34.37
C SER A 658 27.35 4.71 33.86
N VAL A 659 26.89 3.88 34.78
CA VAL A 659 26.28 2.59 34.50
C VAL A 659 24.77 2.74 34.42
N ASN A 660 24.18 2.18 33.37
CA ASN A 660 22.74 2.01 33.26
C ASN A 660 22.43 0.51 33.22
N ASP A 661 21.99 -0.04 34.35
CA ASP A 661 21.66 -1.46 34.46
C ASP A 661 20.28 -1.79 33.86
N TYR A 662 20.12 -1.49 32.57
CA TYR A 662 18.89 -1.74 31.83
C TYR A 662 18.48 -3.23 31.84
N PHE A 663 19.46 -4.12 31.86
CA PHE A 663 19.27 -5.57 31.85
C PHE A 663 19.06 -6.18 33.25
N ALA A 664 18.99 -5.35 34.31
CA ALA A 664 18.78 -5.77 35.69
C ALA A 664 19.75 -6.88 36.14
N LEU A 665 21.04 -6.68 35.86
CA LEU A 665 22.13 -7.58 36.27
C LEU A 665 22.39 -7.54 37.78
N TRP A 666 21.99 -6.44 38.42
CA TRP A 666 22.07 -6.21 39.85
C TRP A 666 20.72 -5.76 40.43
N ASP A 667 20.58 -5.86 41.75
CA ASP A 667 19.41 -5.36 42.46
C ASP A 667 19.40 -3.82 42.39
N SER A 668 18.21 -3.20 42.36
CA SER A 668 18.06 -1.75 42.13
C SER A 668 18.69 -0.86 43.19
N ASP A 669 18.96 -1.40 44.39
CA ASP A 669 19.67 -0.72 45.47
C ASP A 669 21.20 -0.95 45.42
N GLY A 670 21.67 -1.74 44.45
CA GLY A 670 23.06 -2.16 44.28
C GLY A 670 23.58 -3.11 45.35
N SER A 671 22.73 -3.70 46.18
CA SER A 671 23.13 -4.54 47.32
C SER A 671 23.93 -5.79 46.93
N ASN A 672 23.74 -6.29 45.71
CA ASN A 672 24.47 -7.43 45.16
C ASN A 672 25.56 -7.03 44.13
N MET A 673 25.82 -5.72 43.96
CA MET A 673 26.79 -5.22 43.00
C MET A 673 28.22 -5.36 43.57
N PRO A 674 29.15 -6.04 42.86
CA PRO A 674 30.51 -6.23 43.33
C PRO A 674 31.31 -4.92 43.26
N GLU A 675 32.32 -4.75 44.10
CA GLU A 675 33.23 -3.58 44.02
C GLU A 675 34.16 -3.65 42.80
N LYS A 676 34.36 -4.85 42.23
CA LYS A 676 35.27 -5.09 41.12
C LYS A 676 34.81 -6.22 40.21
N LEU A 677 35.02 -6.04 38.92
CA LEU A 677 34.75 -7.00 37.86
C LEU A 677 36.06 -7.43 37.17
N THR A 678 36.20 -8.73 36.92
CA THR A 678 37.25 -9.29 36.05
C THR A 678 37.00 -8.85 34.61
N SER A 679 35.75 -8.92 34.17
CA SER A 679 35.32 -8.39 32.87
C SER A 679 33.84 -8.01 32.87
N VAL A 680 33.46 -7.09 31.98
CA VAL A 680 32.07 -6.74 31.70
C VAL A 680 31.89 -6.50 30.21
N LYS A 681 30.83 -7.08 29.65
CA LYS A 681 30.43 -6.85 28.26
C LYS A 681 29.19 -5.99 28.23
N GLY A 682 29.13 -5.01 27.34
CA GLY A 682 28.01 -4.08 27.28
C GLY A 682 28.08 -3.12 26.12
N ILE A 683 27.06 -2.26 26.04
CA ILE A 683 26.91 -1.25 25.00
C ILE A 683 27.38 0.09 25.55
N LEU A 684 28.29 0.76 24.84
CA LEU A 684 28.57 2.16 25.08
C LEU A 684 27.47 2.99 24.43
N TYR A 685 26.69 3.74 25.20
CA TYR A 685 25.57 4.50 24.68
C TYR A 685 25.80 6.00 24.88
N ALA A 686 25.72 6.77 23.80
CA ALA A 686 25.79 8.23 23.85
C ALA A 686 24.40 8.81 24.08
N THR A 687 24.26 9.68 25.07
CA THR A 687 23.06 10.46 25.34
C THR A 687 23.27 11.92 24.94
N TYR A 688 22.23 12.49 24.32
CA TYR A 688 22.22 13.86 23.84
C TYR A 688 21.04 14.59 24.51
N GLU A 689 21.28 15.80 24.99
CA GLU A 689 20.27 16.70 25.56
C GLU A 689 19.63 17.60 24.49
N SER A 690 20.32 17.81 23.36
CA SER A 690 19.79 18.55 22.21
C SER A 690 20.56 18.19 20.92
N ILE A 691 19.94 18.51 19.77
CA ILE A 691 20.53 18.29 18.44
C ILE A 691 21.85 19.04 18.19
N ASP A 692 22.06 20.18 18.85
CA ASP A 692 23.25 21.03 18.68
C ASP A 692 24.42 20.63 19.59
N GLN A 693 24.25 19.59 20.42
CA GLN A 693 25.29 19.14 21.34
C GLN A 693 26.45 18.48 20.59
N GLU A 694 27.62 19.13 20.58
CA GLU A 694 28.82 18.60 19.89
C GLU A 694 29.42 17.36 20.58
N THR A 695 29.36 17.30 21.91
CA THR A 695 29.95 16.21 22.71
C THR A 695 28.88 15.54 23.56
N PRO A 696 28.49 14.29 23.29
CA PRO A 696 27.50 13.58 24.08
C PRO A 696 28.03 13.25 25.48
N THR A 697 27.11 12.96 26.39
CA THR A 697 27.43 12.22 27.61
C THR A 697 27.37 10.72 27.32
N TYR A 698 28.20 9.93 27.96
CA TYR A 698 28.22 8.48 27.75
C TYR A 698 27.71 7.76 28.99
N LEU A 699 26.99 6.68 28.74
CA LEU A 699 26.66 5.67 29.72
C LEU A 699 27.07 4.29 29.18
N PHE A 700 27.31 3.34 30.08
CA PHE A 700 27.60 1.96 29.72
C PHE A 700 26.44 1.08 30.17
N ILE A 701 25.85 0.32 29.23
CA ILE A 701 24.76 -0.60 29.48
C ILE A 701 25.35 -2.02 29.54
N PRO A 702 25.57 -2.60 30.74
CA PRO A 702 26.15 -3.92 30.84
C PRO A 702 25.11 -4.98 30.45
N VAL A 703 25.59 -5.99 29.74
CA VAL A 703 24.81 -7.15 29.25
C VAL A 703 25.23 -8.43 29.99
N SER A 704 26.50 -8.52 30.41
CA SER A 704 27.02 -9.64 31.20
C SER A 704 28.32 -9.26 31.91
N TYR A 705 28.66 -9.91 33.02
CA TYR A 705 29.90 -9.65 33.77
C TYR A 705 30.52 -10.92 34.37
N GLU A 706 31.79 -10.83 34.74
CA GLU A 706 32.53 -11.83 35.50
C GLU A 706 33.17 -11.19 36.74
N VAL A 707 33.07 -11.83 37.90
CA VAL A 707 33.66 -11.37 39.17
C VAL A 707 34.98 -12.09 39.48
N PRO A 708 35.86 -11.49 40.31
CA PRO A 708 37.05 -12.18 40.82
C PRO A 708 36.68 -13.42 41.65
N THR A 709 37.50 -14.46 41.57
CA THR A 709 37.30 -15.69 42.39
C THR A 709 37.68 -15.41 43.85
N ALA A 710 36.79 -15.68 44.81
CA ALA A 710 37.07 -15.49 46.24
C ALA A 710 38.22 -16.40 46.73
N PRO A 711 39.11 -15.93 47.63
CA PRO A 711 40.17 -16.75 48.20
C PRO A 711 39.60 -17.92 49.03
N ALA A 712 40.24 -19.09 48.96
CA ALA A 712 39.78 -20.29 49.65
C ALA A 712 39.95 -20.20 51.19
N ILE A 713 38.92 -20.58 51.94
CA ILE A 713 38.98 -20.68 53.41
C ILE A 713 40.04 -21.73 53.80
N PRO A 714 41.06 -21.38 54.61
CA PRO A 714 42.10 -22.33 55.01
C PRO A 714 41.53 -23.46 55.87
N VAL A 715 41.98 -24.68 55.61
CA VAL A 715 41.64 -25.88 56.39
C VAL A 715 42.63 -26.00 57.55
N VAL A 716 42.11 -26.13 58.77
CA VAL A 716 42.89 -26.26 60.00
C VAL A 716 42.71 -27.66 60.57
N ASP A 717 43.81 -28.39 60.72
CA ASP A 717 43.77 -29.84 60.97
C ASP A 717 43.36 -30.24 62.40
N ASN A 718 43.50 -29.34 63.39
CA ASN A 718 43.17 -29.57 64.81
C ASN A 718 43.22 -28.24 65.61
N ILE A 719 42.83 -28.27 66.89
CA ILE A 719 42.76 -27.06 67.73
C ILE A 719 44.13 -26.38 67.88
N ALA A 720 45.23 -27.12 68.09
CA ALA A 720 46.56 -26.52 68.24
C ALA A 720 47.02 -25.73 67.00
N ALA A 721 46.61 -26.15 65.81
CA ALA A 721 46.98 -25.50 64.55
C ALA A 721 46.34 -24.10 64.38
N LEU A 722 45.32 -23.75 65.19
CA LEU A 722 44.75 -22.39 65.21
C LEU A 722 45.81 -21.33 65.56
N SER A 723 46.79 -21.68 66.39
CA SER A 723 47.91 -20.77 66.74
C SER A 723 48.78 -20.33 65.56
N LYS A 724 48.67 -21.00 64.39
CA LYS A 724 49.41 -20.68 63.17
C LYS A 724 48.62 -19.79 62.20
N ILE A 725 47.38 -19.46 62.54
CA ILE A 725 46.53 -18.62 61.72
C ILE A 725 46.96 -17.16 61.94
N GLU A 726 47.50 -16.54 60.87
CA GLU A 726 47.89 -15.14 60.89
C GLU A 726 46.63 -14.26 60.88
N GLY A 727 46.53 -13.35 61.86
CA GLY A 727 45.49 -12.33 61.97
C GLY A 727 45.95 -11.24 62.93
N GLY A 728 45.74 -9.96 62.57
CA GLY A 728 46.05 -8.81 63.43
C GLY A 728 45.20 -8.78 64.71
N GLU A 729 45.52 -7.86 65.64
CA GLU A 729 44.88 -7.72 66.96
C GLU A 729 43.33 -7.54 66.93
N MET A 730 42.73 -7.29 65.77
CA MET A 730 41.28 -7.17 65.56
C MET A 730 40.77 -7.92 64.31
N GLU A 731 41.55 -8.85 63.77
CA GLU A 731 41.15 -9.67 62.63
C GLU A 731 40.73 -11.05 63.12
N ASN A 732 39.52 -11.49 62.74
CA ASN A 732 39.03 -12.84 63.01
C ASN A 732 38.97 -13.61 61.67
N PRO A 733 40.09 -14.17 61.17
CA PRO A 733 40.11 -14.90 59.91
C PRO A 733 39.18 -16.12 59.97
N SER A 734 38.44 -16.33 58.88
CA SER A 734 37.59 -17.52 58.72
C SER A 734 38.43 -18.77 58.48
N VAL A 735 38.09 -19.85 59.17
CA VAL A 735 38.79 -21.14 59.10
C VAL A 735 37.79 -22.29 58.96
N LYS A 736 38.24 -23.39 58.34
CA LYS A 736 37.56 -24.69 58.36
C LYS A 736 38.32 -25.63 59.30
N LEU A 737 37.90 -25.70 60.55
CA LEU A 737 38.55 -26.49 61.60
C LEU A 737 38.04 -27.93 61.62
N MET A 738 38.96 -28.90 61.53
CA MET A 738 38.70 -30.32 61.77
C MET A 738 38.67 -30.59 63.28
N LEU A 739 37.57 -31.17 63.75
CA LEU A 739 37.38 -31.63 65.12
C LEU A 739 37.42 -33.16 65.11
N LYS A 740 38.32 -33.73 65.92
CA LYS A 740 38.46 -35.18 66.08
C LYS A 740 38.49 -35.51 67.57
N ASN A 741 37.43 -36.17 68.04
CA ASN A 741 37.22 -36.47 69.45
C ASN A 741 37.32 -35.23 70.36
N ALA A 742 36.92 -34.06 69.86
CA ALA A 742 37.00 -32.81 70.62
C ALA A 742 35.84 -32.73 71.62
N LYS A 743 36.10 -32.45 72.89
CA LYS A 743 35.13 -32.55 73.98
C LYS A 743 34.82 -31.18 74.56
N ILE A 744 33.54 -30.91 74.79
CA ILE A 744 33.14 -29.74 75.56
C ILE A 744 33.37 -30.06 77.04
N THR A 745 34.47 -29.56 77.60
CA THR A 745 34.99 -29.95 78.93
C THR A 745 34.42 -29.12 80.07
N TYR A 746 33.96 -27.90 79.79
CA TYR A 746 33.36 -27.02 80.79
C TYR A 746 32.35 -26.06 80.14
N VAL A 747 31.21 -25.84 80.80
CA VAL A 747 30.24 -24.81 80.43
C VAL A 747 29.75 -24.06 81.68
N GLN A 748 30.15 -22.80 81.82
CA GLN A 748 29.61 -21.89 82.82
C GLN A 748 28.32 -21.23 82.30
N LYS A 749 27.29 -21.23 83.14
CA LYS A 749 26.01 -20.58 82.85
C LYS A 749 25.84 -19.29 83.65
N MET A 750 25.19 -18.29 83.06
CA MET A 750 24.76 -17.06 83.76
C MET A 750 23.61 -17.35 84.74
N ASP A 751 23.40 -16.44 85.70
CA ASP A 751 22.40 -16.54 86.77
C ASP A 751 20.96 -16.83 86.28
N ALA A 752 20.15 -17.38 87.19
CA ALA A 752 18.77 -17.78 86.93
C ALA A 752 17.88 -16.60 86.48
N GLY A 753 17.41 -16.63 85.23
CA GLY A 753 16.49 -15.63 84.66
C GLY A 753 16.70 -15.31 83.17
N ILE A 754 17.84 -15.72 82.60
CA ILE A 754 18.18 -15.56 81.17
C ILE A 754 17.76 -16.80 80.38
N ASP A 755 17.36 -16.64 79.11
CA ASP A 755 17.00 -17.74 78.19
C ASP A 755 18.13 -18.79 78.17
N PRO A 756 17.87 -20.08 78.45
CA PRO A 756 18.87 -21.14 78.39
C PRO A 756 19.64 -21.22 77.06
N ARG A 757 19.07 -20.70 75.96
CA ARG A 757 19.70 -20.63 74.64
C ARG A 757 20.74 -19.52 74.50
N ALA A 758 20.81 -18.58 75.46
CA ALA A 758 21.74 -17.46 75.51
C ALA A 758 22.49 -17.35 76.85
N ALA A 759 22.41 -18.39 77.70
CA ALA A 759 22.87 -18.34 79.08
C ALA A 759 24.31 -18.83 79.30
N VAL A 760 25.16 -18.93 78.27
CA VAL A 760 26.55 -19.42 78.43
C VAL A 760 27.49 -18.23 78.60
N SER A 761 28.11 -18.10 79.77
CA SER A 761 29.13 -17.07 80.03
C SER A 761 30.54 -17.50 79.61
N TYR A 762 30.82 -18.80 79.69
CA TYR A 762 32.12 -19.37 79.33
C TYR A 762 31.99 -20.84 78.93
N ALA A 763 32.69 -21.28 77.89
CA ALA A 763 32.71 -22.68 77.48
C ALA A 763 34.03 -23.05 76.77
N ILE A 764 34.50 -24.27 77.03
CA ILE A 764 35.79 -24.77 76.54
C ILE A 764 35.58 -26.04 75.71
N LEU A 765 36.26 -26.09 74.56
CA LEU A 765 36.42 -27.26 73.72
C LEU A 765 37.88 -27.73 73.77
N GLU A 766 38.12 -29.00 74.10
CA GLU A 766 39.45 -29.59 74.20
C GLU A 766 39.57 -30.86 73.34
N ASP A 767 40.67 -30.99 72.59
CA ASP A 767 41.05 -32.23 71.90
C ASP A 767 42.43 -32.73 72.37
N GLU A 768 42.99 -33.75 71.73
CA GLU A 768 44.32 -34.29 72.08
C GLU A 768 45.48 -33.30 71.85
N THR A 769 45.23 -32.23 71.09
CA THR A 769 46.24 -31.26 70.63
C THR A 769 46.20 -29.95 71.42
N GLY A 770 45.04 -29.52 71.92
CA GLY A 770 44.89 -28.28 72.68
C GLY A 770 43.44 -27.98 73.05
N ALA A 771 43.19 -26.76 73.52
CA ALA A 771 41.85 -26.27 73.87
C ALA A 771 41.57 -24.85 73.32
N VAL A 772 40.30 -24.53 73.14
CA VAL A 772 39.82 -23.25 72.60
C VAL A 772 38.47 -22.87 73.23
N GLU A 773 38.22 -21.56 73.35
CA GLU A 773 36.96 -21.02 73.87
C GLU A 773 35.86 -21.02 72.79
N ILE A 774 34.64 -21.45 73.15
CA ILE A 774 33.54 -21.69 72.20
C ILE A 774 32.17 -21.13 72.65
N SER A 775 32.12 -20.20 73.60
CA SER A 775 30.86 -19.69 74.17
C SER A 775 29.96 -19.04 73.12
N ASN A 776 30.57 -18.32 72.16
CA ASN A 776 29.85 -17.71 71.03
C ASN A 776 29.16 -18.76 70.15
N ILE A 777 29.87 -19.86 69.86
CA ILE A 777 29.36 -20.96 69.05
C ILE A 777 28.16 -21.62 69.74
N ILE A 778 28.29 -21.98 71.02
CA ILE A 778 27.20 -22.64 71.75
C ILE A 778 25.96 -21.75 71.79
N THR A 779 26.13 -20.46 72.10
CA THR A 779 25.04 -19.49 72.17
C THR A 779 24.31 -19.35 70.83
N LYS A 780 25.05 -19.08 69.74
CA LYS A 780 24.43 -18.88 68.41
C LYS A 780 23.86 -20.16 67.81
N ALA A 781 24.56 -21.29 67.97
CA ALA A 781 24.08 -22.58 67.45
C ALA A 781 22.78 -23.02 68.15
N ASN A 782 22.68 -22.84 69.47
CA ASN A 782 21.47 -23.17 70.22
C ASN A 782 20.31 -22.21 69.91
N ALA A 783 20.58 -20.91 69.73
CA ALA A 783 19.56 -19.93 69.35
C ALA A 783 18.98 -20.20 67.96
N ASN A 784 19.81 -20.64 67.01
CA ASN A 784 19.41 -20.83 65.61
C ASN A 784 19.16 -22.30 65.21
N SER A 785 19.31 -23.24 66.15
CA SER A 785 19.14 -24.69 65.90
C SER A 785 20.00 -25.23 64.75
N TRP A 786 21.27 -24.80 64.66
CA TRP A 786 22.16 -25.16 63.54
C TRP A 786 22.55 -26.65 63.50
N PHE A 787 22.55 -27.34 64.64
CA PHE A 787 22.97 -28.74 64.73
C PHE A 787 21.86 -29.62 65.30
N THR A 788 21.83 -30.89 64.86
CA THR A 788 20.84 -31.89 65.28
C THR A 788 21.06 -32.43 66.71
N GLY A 789 22.02 -31.87 67.46
CA GLY A 789 22.32 -32.21 68.86
C GLY A 789 22.66 -30.96 69.68
N GLU A 790 22.47 -31.03 70.99
CA GLU A 790 22.74 -29.92 71.91
C GLU A 790 24.24 -29.83 72.24
N LEU A 791 24.84 -28.66 72.02
CA LEU A 791 26.21 -28.37 72.47
C LEU A 791 26.19 -28.05 73.97
N LYS A 792 26.69 -28.98 74.79
CA LYS A 792 26.75 -28.87 76.26
C LYS A 792 27.96 -29.62 76.82
N GLU A 793 28.29 -29.36 78.08
CA GLU A 793 29.33 -30.12 78.79
C GLU A 793 29.08 -31.63 78.72
N GLY A 794 30.13 -32.41 78.48
CA GLY A 794 30.05 -33.87 78.37
C GLY A 794 29.58 -34.37 76.99
N VAL A 795 29.78 -33.59 75.93
CA VAL A 795 29.64 -34.07 74.54
C VAL A 795 30.98 -34.04 73.81
N GLU A 796 31.13 -34.97 72.86
CA GLU A 796 32.24 -35.07 71.92
C GLU A 796 31.76 -34.66 70.52
N LEU A 797 32.61 -33.93 69.80
CA LEU A 797 32.40 -33.37 68.48
C LEU A 797 33.39 -33.99 67.47
N ASN A 798 32.86 -34.50 66.36
CA ASN A 798 33.63 -35.02 65.24
C ASN A 798 33.15 -34.40 63.92
N GLY A 799 34.07 -33.92 63.07
CA GLY A 799 33.77 -33.38 61.73
C GLY A 799 34.44 -32.05 61.45
N TYR A 800 33.82 -31.21 60.62
CA TYR A 800 34.35 -29.88 60.27
C TYR A 800 33.43 -28.76 60.77
N ILE A 801 34.03 -27.74 61.38
CA ILE A 801 33.35 -26.50 61.75
C ILE A 801 33.92 -25.31 60.99
N TYR A 802 33.03 -24.49 60.41
CA TYR A 802 33.38 -23.22 59.77
C TYR A 802 33.15 -22.07 60.76
N VAL A 803 34.20 -21.35 61.11
CA VAL A 803 34.17 -20.33 62.16
C VAL A 803 35.22 -19.26 61.88
N ASP A 804 35.12 -18.14 62.55
CA ASP A 804 36.21 -17.17 62.64
C ASP A 804 37.02 -17.45 63.91
N TYR A 805 38.36 -17.41 63.81
CA TYR A 805 39.25 -17.58 64.95
C TYR A 805 39.79 -16.24 65.44
N SER A 806 39.59 -15.93 66.72
CA SER A 806 40.19 -14.76 67.37
C SER A 806 41.48 -15.15 68.08
N SER A 807 42.62 -14.70 67.55
CA SER A 807 43.93 -14.90 68.18
C SER A 807 44.08 -14.08 69.47
N TYR A 808 43.39 -12.95 69.58
CA TYR A 808 43.40 -12.08 70.76
C TYR A 808 42.72 -12.73 71.98
N SER A 809 41.56 -13.38 71.79
CA SER A 809 40.80 -14.00 72.89
C SER A 809 40.85 -15.53 72.92
N PHE A 810 41.66 -16.16 72.04
CA PHE A 810 41.75 -17.61 71.88
C PHE A 810 40.37 -18.29 71.70
N ALA A 811 39.52 -17.70 70.87
CA ALA A 811 38.10 -18.00 70.77
C ALA A 811 37.65 -18.34 69.35
N LEU A 812 36.62 -19.20 69.23
CA LEU A 812 35.89 -19.43 67.99
C LEU A 812 34.58 -18.64 67.97
N VAL A 813 34.36 -17.90 66.89
CA VAL A 813 33.20 -17.03 66.67
C VAL A 813 32.39 -17.53 65.47
N ALA A 814 31.07 -17.57 65.57
CA ALA A 814 30.25 -18.05 64.46
C ALA A 814 30.09 -16.97 63.39
N ASN A 815 30.26 -17.39 62.13
CA ASN A 815 30.15 -16.60 60.91
C ASN A 815 28.98 -17.10 60.04
N ALA A 816 28.84 -16.55 58.82
CA ALA A 816 27.76 -16.90 57.90
C ALA A 816 27.78 -18.38 57.48
N GLU A 817 28.96 -18.99 57.45
CA GLU A 817 29.18 -20.37 57.01
C GLU A 817 29.05 -21.39 58.15
N THR A 818 29.02 -20.96 59.42
CA THR A 818 28.94 -21.87 60.57
C THR A 818 27.74 -22.81 60.52
N SER A 819 26.61 -22.38 59.96
CA SER A 819 25.41 -23.21 59.75
C SER A 819 25.62 -24.38 58.79
N LYS A 820 26.65 -24.32 57.93
CA LYS A 820 27.03 -25.37 56.96
C LYS A 820 28.05 -26.35 57.54
N SER A 821 28.41 -26.22 58.82
CA SER A 821 29.35 -27.12 59.49
C SER A 821 28.78 -28.53 59.58
N GLU A 822 29.65 -29.53 59.39
CA GLU A 822 29.31 -30.94 59.40
C GLU A 822 29.82 -31.55 60.70
N LEU A 823 28.96 -31.63 61.72
CA LEU A 823 29.33 -32.13 63.04
C LEU A 823 28.48 -33.33 63.48
N THR A 824 29.16 -34.35 63.99
CA THR A 824 28.56 -35.43 64.77
C THR A 824 28.75 -35.12 66.25
N ILE A 825 27.65 -35.09 67.02
CA ILE A 825 27.63 -34.76 68.45
C ILE A 825 27.22 -36.01 69.23
N THR A 826 28.08 -36.51 70.11
CA THR A 826 27.82 -37.72 70.91
C THR A 826 28.12 -37.50 72.39
N PRO A 827 27.31 -38.02 73.34
CA PRO A 827 27.63 -37.95 74.76
C PRO A 827 28.98 -38.63 75.10
N THR A 828 29.75 -38.03 76.01
CA THR A 828 31.02 -38.55 76.53
C THR A 828 31.18 -38.22 78.01
N THR A 829 32.07 -38.93 78.71
CA THR A 829 32.50 -38.57 80.07
C THR A 829 33.70 -37.62 80.01
N ILE A 830 33.70 -36.60 80.87
CA ILE A 830 34.86 -35.71 81.08
C ILE A 830 35.70 -36.26 82.23
N THR A 831 37.00 -36.38 82.01
CA THR A 831 37.97 -36.80 83.03
C THR A 831 39.11 -35.81 82.98
N PRO A 832 39.29 -34.95 84.02
CA PRO A 832 40.40 -34.02 84.08
C PRO A 832 41.74 -34.74 84.00
N THR A 833 42.74 -34.10 83.40
CA THR A 833 44.09 -34.65 83.36
C THR A 833 44.78 -34.41 84.71
N GLU A 834 45.15 -35.46 85.43
CA GLU A 834 45.96 -35.29 86.65
C GLU A 834 47.35 -34.77 86.28
N ALA A 835 47.78 -33.68 86.92
CA ALA A 835 49.04 -33.01 86.63
C ALA A 835 49.72 -32.48 87.89
N LYS A 836 50.97 -32.04 87.73
CA LYS A 836 51.69 -31.25 88.72
C LYS A 836 51.81 -29.79 88.26
N ILE A 837 51.89 -28.85 89.20
CA ILE A 837 52.01 -27.41 88.89
C ILE A 837 53.19 -27.11 87.95
N ALA A 838 54.33 -27.78 88.14
CA ALA A 838 55.52 -27.61 87.29
C ALA A 838 55.28 -27.98 85.82
N ASP A 839 54.28 -28.82 85.52
CA ASP A 839 53.97 -29.27 84.16
C ASP A 839 52.96 -28.37 83.44
N LEU A 840 52.28 -27.47 84.18
CA LEU A 840 51.15 -26.69 83.68
C LEU A 840 51.55 -25.42 82.91
N GLN A 841 52.66 -24.77 83.26
CA GLN A 841 53.05 -23.45 82.73
C GLN A 841 53.65 -23.52 81.31
N LYS A 842 52.87 -24.00 80.34
CA LYS A 842 53.22 -24.16 78.93
C LYS A 842 52.08 -23.70 78.04
N ALA A 843 52.38 -23.12 76.87
CA ALA A 843 51.36 -22.55 75.98
C ALA A 843 50.35 -23.60 75.49
N GLU A 844 50.79 -24.84 75.26
CA GLU A 844 49.95 -25.99 74.88
C GLU A 844 48.92 -26.39 75.94
N ASN A 845 49.08 -25.92 77.18
CA ASN A 845 48.13 -26.18 78.27
C ASN A 845 47.08 -25.10 78.44
N ASN A 846 47.15 -24.00 77.67
CA ASN A 846 46.16 -22.94 77.76
C ASN A 846 44.74 -23.49 77.50
N LEU A 847 43.80 -23.09 78.36
CA LEU A 847 42.41 -23.51 78.45
C LEU A 847 42.18 -25.00 78.77
N ARG A 848 43.21 -25.82 78.94
CA ARG A 848 43.04 -27.27 79.18
C ARG A 848 42.63 -27.58 80.62
N LEU A 849 41.86 -28.66 80.78
CA LEU A 849 41.30 -29.08 82.06
C LEU A 849 42.24 -30.04 82.82
N PHE A 850 42.63 -29.65 84.04
CA PHE A 850 43.51 -30.43 84.90
C PHE A 850 42.95 -30.66 86.31
N GLU A 851 43.42 -31.72 86.95
CA GLU A 851 43.28 -31.97 88.39
C GLU A 851 44.65 -31.89 89.07
N LEU A 852 44.74 -31.03 90.09
CA LEU A 852 45.90 -30.91 90.97
C LEU A 852 45.56 -31.54 92.32
N LYS A 853 46.39 -32.46 92.80
CA LYS A 853 46.20 -33.15 94.09
C LYS A 853 47.20 -32.69 95.14
N ASP A 854 46.76 -32.69 96.39
CA ASP A 854 47.59 -32.39 97.55
C ASP A 854 48.37 -31.05 97.42
N VAL A 855 47.65 -29.98 97.10
CA VAL A 855 48.22 -28.63 96.93
C VAL A 855 47.88 -27.71 98.10
N ASP A 856 48.81 -26.83 98.45
CA ASP A 856 48.69 -25.91 99.57
C ASP A 856 48.36 -24.50 99.06
N PHE A 857 47.36 -23.84 99.66
CA PHE A 857 47.09 -22.44 99.42
C PHE A 857 48.13 -21.56 100.11
N ALA A 858 48.54 -20.47 99.46
CA ALA A 858 49.28 -19.38 100.06
C ALA A 858 48.89 -18.04 99.43
N ASP A 859 49.16 -16.96 100.16
CA ASP A 859 49.13 -15.60 99.62
C ASP A 859 50.59 -15.12 99.53
N GLU A 860 51.06 -14.86 98.32
CA GLU A 860 52.40 -14.33 98.05
C GLU A 860 52.29 -12.94 97.43
N ASP A 861 52.80 -11.92 98.14
CA ASP A 861 52.80 -10.52 97.71
C ASP A 861 51.41 -9.98 97.30
N GLY A 862 50.35 -10.48 97.94
CA GLY A 862 48.96 -10.08 97.66
C GLY A 862 48.31 -10.86 96.51
N ALA A 863 48.98 -11.87 95.96
CA ALA A 863 48.44 -12.78 94.96
C ALA A 863 48.11 -14.14 95.58
N PRO A 864 46.86 -14.64 95.42
CA PRO A 864 46.52 -16.00 95.80
C PRO A 864 47.26 -17.00 94.91
N VAL A 865 47.98 -17.95 95.51
CA VAL A 865 48.70 -19.01 94.81
C VAL A 865 48.38 -20.37 95.41
N ILE A 866 48.49 -21.42 94.58
CA ILE A 866 48.60 -22.80 95.06
C ILE A 866 50.02 -23.31 94.86
N LYS A 867 50.49 -24.10 95.82
CA LYS A 867 51.85 -24.64 95.88
C LYS A 867 51.83 -26.15 95.91
N GLN A 868 52.76 -26.75 95.16
CA GLN A 868 52.96 -28.18 95.10
C GLN A 868 54.45 -28.43 94.86
N ASP A 869 55.08 -29.20 95.74
CA ASP A 869 56.54 -29.35 95.76
C ASP A 869 57.24 -27.96 95.79
N ASP A 870 58.17 -27.69 94.86
CA ASP A 870 58.88 -26.41 94.72
C ASP A 870 58.20 -25.42 93.74
N ALA A 871 57.03 -25.77 93.19
CA ALA A 871 56.33 -24.98 92.17
C ALA A 871 55.09 -24.27 92.74
N SER A 872 54.82 -23.06 92.23
CA SER A 872 53.60 -22.29 92.51
C SER A 872 52.94 -21.81 91.21
N ILE A 873 51.63 -21.62 91.24
CA ILE A 873 50.85 -20.99 90.17
C ILE A 873 49.78 -20.10 90.79
N ILE A 874 49.48 -18.97 90.14
CA ILE A 874 48.43 -18.05 90.58
C ILE A 874 47.09 -18.79 90.57
N LEU A 875 46.36 -18.72 91.67
CA LEU A 875 45.01 -19.26 91.79
C LEU A 875 44.00 -18.14 91.53
N ALA A 876 43.45 -18.07 90.33
CA ALA A 876 42.53 -17.01 89.92
C ALA A 876 41.09 -17.51 89.96
N ASP A 877 40.24 -16.98 90.84
CA ASP A 877 38.84 -17.41 90.96
C ASP A 877 37.92 -16.82 89.87
N GLN A 878 38.32 -16.95 88.61
CA GLN A 878 37.62 -16.40 87.46
C GLN A 878 36.18 -16.95 87.32
N PHE A 879 35.95 -18.18 87.79
CA PHE A 879 34.63 -18.82 87.74
C PHE A 879 33.84 -18.69 89.04
N SER A 880 34.34 -17.94 90.02
CA SER A 880 33.69 -17.68 91.32
C SER A 880 33.30 -18.96 92.07
N VAL A 881 34.21 -19.94 92.11
CA VAL A 881 33.98 -21.23 92.77
C VAL A 881 34.60 -21.28 94.17
N LEU A 882 35.65 -20.50 94.43
CA LEU A 882 36.31 -20.48 95.74
C LEU A 882 35.46 -19.73 96.78
N PRO A 883 35.63 -20.02 98.08
CA PRO A 883 34.93 -19.27 99.12
C PRO A 883 35.51 -17.85 99.23
N GLU A 884 34.63 -16.89 99.51
CA GLU A 884 34.96 -15.45 99.66
C GLU A 884 36.09 -15.21 100.67
N ASP A 885 36.12 -15.98 101.77
CA ASP A 885 37.17 -15.96 102.79
C ASP A 885 38.02 -17.24 102.72
N MET A 886 39.09 -17.22 101.92
CA MET A 886 40.02 -18.35 101.80
C MET A 886 40.95 -18.45 103.05
N PRO A 887 41.02 -19.61 103.74
CA PRO A 887 41.93 -19.74 104.87
C PRO A 887 43.41 -19.69 104.45
N GLU A 888 44.24 -18.87 105.10
CA GLU A 888 45.70 -18.73 104.84
C GLU A 888 46.50 -20.05 104.92
N THR A 889 45.92 -21.10 105.51
CA THR A 889 46.53 -22.44 105.65
C THR A 889 45.70 -23.54 105.01
N ALA A 890 44.83 -23.18 104.07
CA ALA A 890 43.99 -24.15 103.37
C ALA A 890 44.85 -25.16 102.59
N LYS A 891 44.50 -26.44 102.75
CA LYS A 891 45.10 -27.55 102.01
C LYS A 891 44.03 -28.17 101.14
N PHE A 892 44.31 -28.35 99.87
CA PHE A 892 43.40 -29.00 98.94
C PHE A 892 43.83 -30.46 98.75
N GLU A 893 42.89 -31.38 98.96
CA GLU A 893 43.04 -32.78 98.55
C GLU A 893 43.03 -32.86 97.01
N SER A 894 42.17 -32.07 96.38
CA SER A 894 42.06 -31.97 94.92
C SER A 894 41.51 -30.60 94.52
N VAL A 895 42.04 -30.01 93.45
CA VAL A 895 41.50 -28.83 92.76
C VAL A 895 41.44 -29.16 91.28
N VAL A 896 40.24 -29.07 90.70
CA VAL A 896 40.02 -29.22 89.26
C VAL A 896 39.82 -27.84 88.67
N GLY A 897 40.53 -27.52 87.61
CA GLY A 897 40.51 -26.19 87.00
C GLY A 897 41.17 -26.19 85.63
N VAL A 898 41.16 -25.02 85.01
CA VAL A 898 41.77 -24.80 83.69
C VAL A 898 42.97 -23.88 83.83
N VAL A 899 43.98 -24.11 83.00
CA VAL A 899 45.13 -23.21 82.92
C VAL A 899 44.77 -22.07 81.99
N PHE A 900 44.96 -20.83 82.40
CA PHE A 900 44.74 -19.65 81.59
C PHE A 900 46.04 -18.85 81.49
N VAL A 901 46.33 -18.27 80.32
CA VAL A 901 47.47 -17.36 80.15
C VAL A 901 46.96 -15.93 79.94
N ASP A 902 47.36 -15.02 80.83
CA ASP A 902 47.06 -13.59 80.73
C ASP A 902 48.37 -12.80 80.65
N PHE A 903 48.59 -12.04 79.57
CA PHE A 903 49.82 -11.28 79.29
C PHE A 903 51.12 -11.98 79.76
N GLU A 904 51.31 -13.23 79.30
CA GLU A 904 52.46 -14.12 79.61
C GLU A 904 52.48 -14.78 81.00
N THR A 905 51.48 -14.54 81.84
CA THR A 905 51.37 -15.14 83.19
C THR A 905 50.39 -16.30 83.19
N TYR A 906 50.83 -17.47 83.62
CA TYR A 906 49.96 -18.64 83.79
C TYR A 906 49.22 -18.58 85.13
N MET A 907 47.91 -18.76 85.07
CA MET A 907 47.03 -18.88 86.22
C MET A 907 46.23 -20.18 86.15
N PHE A 908 45.84 -20.69 87.31
CA PHE A 908 44.96 -21.83 87.46
C PHE A 908 43.59 -21.31 87.90
N CYS A 909 42.60 -21.48 87.03
CA CYS A 909 41.23 -21.06 87.28
C CYS A 909 40.40 -22.27 87.75
N PRO A 910 40.10 -22.39 89.06
CA PRO A 910 39.41 -23.55 89.58
C PRO A 910 37.96 -23.58 89.08
N ILE A 911 37.46 -24.78 88.80
CA ILE A 911 36.05 -25.06 88.51
C ILE A 911 35.40 -25.89 89.63
N SER A 912 36.21 -26.63 90.41
CA SER A 912 35.77 -27.32 91.62
C SER A 912 36.97 -27.63 92.52
N TYR A 913 36.74 -27.85 93.80
CA TYR A 913 37.80 -28.18 94.75
C TYR A 913 37.30 -29.05 95.90
N LYS A 914 38.24 -29.68 96.60
CA LYS A 914 38.01 -30.45 97.82
C LYS A 914 39.13 -30.15 98.82
N PHE A 915 38.78 -29.61 100.00
CA PHE A 915 39.75 -29.43 101.08
C PHE A 915 40.17 -30.75 101.72
N ALA A 916 41.41 -30.81 102.20
CA ALA A 916 41.88 -31.87 103.07
C ALA A 916 41.17 -31.81 104.44
N THR A 917 40.82 -32.97 105.00
CA THR A 917 40.16 -33.07 106.31
C THR A 917 41.15 -32.84 107.46
N SER A 918 40.80 -32.02 108.47
CA SER A 918 41.64 -31.77 109.65
C SER A 918 41.21 -32.60 110.87
N ASP A 919 42.17 -33.27 111.53
CA ASP A 919 41.94 -34.08 112.74
C ASP A 919 41.71 -33.20 113.99
N GLY A 920 40.48 -33.20 114.52
CA GLY A 920 39.96 -32.22 115.48
C GLY A 920 40.40 -32.30 116.95
N ILE A 921 41.68 -32.08 117.28
CA ILE A 921 42.13 -31.77 118.67
C ILE A 921 43.22 -30.68 118.70
N SER A 922 42.90 -29.44 118.29
CA SER A 922 43.85 -28.31 118.36
C SER A 922 43.47 -27.20 119.34
N SER A 923 42.26 -27.17 119.90
CA SER A 923 41.74 -26.02 120.65
C SER A 923 41.82 -26.09 122.19
N ILE A 924 42.94 -26.60 122.76
CA ILE A 924 43.27 -26.41 124.19
C ILE A 924 44.59 -25.62 124.30
N ALA A 925 44.52 -24.45 124.94
CA ALA A 925 45.67 -23.59 125.23
C ALA A 925 46.75 -24.32 126.05
N VAL A 926 48.01 -24.13 125.67
CA VAL A 926 49.21 -24.87 126.14
C VAL A 926 49.31 -24.96 127.66
N ALA A 927 48.93 -23.90 128.40
CA ALA A 927 48.98 -23.88 129.85
C ALA A 927 48.07 -24.92 130.54
N ALA A 928 46.97 -25.34 129.90
CA ALA A 928 46.07 -26.35 130.44
C ALA A 928 46.52 -27.79 130.11
N LYS A 929 47.43 -28.00 129.14
CA LYS A 929 47.92 -29.34 128.77
C LYS A 929 48.87 -29.95 129.81
N ASN A 930 49.47 -29.13 130.68
CA ASN A 930 50.42 -29.58 131.71
C ASN A 930 49.82 -29.69 133.10
N ALA A 931 48.52 -29.42 133.30
CA ALA A 931 47.88 -29.58 134.60
C ALA A 931 47.50 -31.05 134.86
N ALA A 932 47.41 -31.44 136.13
CA ALA A 932 46.89 -32.75 136.50
C ALA A 932 45.43 -32.91 136.07
N VAL A 933 45.06 -34.12 135.64
CA VAL A 933 43.71 -34.47 135.19
C VAL A 933 42.96 -35.10 136.36
N TYR A 934 41.74 -34.62 136.62
CA TYR A 934 40.85 -35.16 137.65
C TYR A 934 39.55 -35.67 137.01
N ASN A 935 38.99 -36.74 137.57
CA ASN A 935 37.62 -37.13 137.22
C ASN A 935 36.61 -36.28 138.00
N LEU A 936 35.31 -36.41 137.70
CA LEU A 936 34.25 -35.64 138.36
C LEU A 936 34.12 -35.91 139.87
N ASN A 937 34.65 -37.03 140.38
CA ASN A 937 34.68 -37.34 141.81
C ASN A 937 35.88 -36.69 142.54
N GLY A 938 36.67 -35.87 141.83
CA GLY A 938 37.84 -35.20 142.39
C GLY A 938 39.07 -36.10 142.56
N ALA A 939 39.03 -37.34 142.05
CA ALA A 939 40.19 -38.22 142.07
C ALA A 939 41.14 -37.87 140.92
N LYS A 940 42.44 -37.75 141.24
CA LYS A 940 43.48 -37.51 140.23
C LYS A 940 43.64 -38.77 139.37
N VAL A 941 43.47 -38.61 138.07
CA VAL A 941 43.58 -39.70 137.08
C VAL A 941 44.92 -39.68 136.36
N LEU A 942 45.51 -38.50 136.16
CA LEU A 942 46.85 -38.32 135.59
C LEU A 942 47.59 -37.16 136.27
N GLY A 943 48.91 -37.27 136.37
CA GLY A 943 49.81 -36.23 136.86
C GLY A 943 49.94 -35.02 135.92
N ALA A 944 50.46 -33.93 136.46
CA ALA A 944 50.80 -32.75 135.68
C ALA A 944 51.93 -33.10 134.67
N GLY A 945 51.70 -32.83 133.37
CA GLY A 945 52.65 -33.13 132.29
C GLY A 945 52.60 -34.58 131.76
N GLU A 946 51.73 -35.44 132.28
CA GLU A 946 51.52 -36.78 131.73
C GLU A 946 50.66 -36.72 130.46
N SER A 947 50.92 -37.64 129.51
CA SER A 947 50.19 -37.70 128.25
C SER A 947 48.72 -38.04 128.48
N VAL A 948 47.82 -37.26 127.88
CA VAL A 948 46.37 -37.52 127.88
C VAL A 948 45.95 -38.62 126.88
N LYS A 949 46.91 -39.19 126.15
CA LYS A 949 46.65 -40.23 125.15
C LYS A 949 46.24 -41.53 125.84
N GLY A 950 45.05 -42.04 125.51
CA GLY A 950 44.49 -43.25 126.12
C GLY A 950 43.51 -43.00 127.27
N LEU A 951 43.17 -41.74 127.57
CA LEU A 951 42.04 -41.44 128.46
C LEU A 951 40.75 -42.05 127.89
N ALA A 952 40.00 -42.74 128.74
CA ALA A 952 38.69 -43.26 128.37
C ALA A 952 37.72 -42.12 128.05
N LYS A 953 36.69 -42.42 127.24
CA LYS A 953 35.62 -41.45 126.96
C LYS A 953 34.96 -41.03 128.26
N GLY A 954 34.83 -39.72 128.49
CA GLY A 954 34.32 -39.21 129.75
C GLY A 954 34.56 -37.72 129.97
N ILE A 955 34.03 -37.18 131.05
CA ILE A 955 34.21 -35.79 131.45
C ILE A 955 35.29 -35.70 132.52
N TYR A 956 36.31 -34.89 132.25
CA TYR A 956 37.45 -34.66 133.13
C TYR A 956 37.57 -33.19 133.49
N VAL A 957 38.29 -32.88 134.55
CA VAL A 957 38.66 -31.52 134.93
C VAL A 957 40.18 -31.38 134.79
N VAL A 958 40.62 -30.44 133.96
CA VAL A 958 42.04 -30.15 133.73
C VAL A 958 42.26 -28.66 133.91
N GLY A 959 43.17 -28.28 134.81
CA GLY A 959 43.44 -26.86 135.13
C GLY A 959 42.20 -26.08 135.61
N GLY A 960 41.25 -26.76 136.28
CA GLY A 960 40.00 -26.17 136.76
C GLY A 960 38.86 -26.06 135.74
N LYS A 961 39.06 -26.50 134.49
CA LYS A 961 38.01 -26.51 133.44
C LYS A 961 37.51 -27.92 133.16
N LYS A 962 36.19 -28.08 132.98
CA LYS A 962 35.57 -29.33 132.51
C LYS A 962 35.86 -29.52 131.03
N ILE A 963 36.40 -30.67 130.67
CA ILE A 963 36.63 -31.10 129.28
C ILE A 963 35.91 -32.43 129.05
N VAL A 964 35.43 -32.65 127.83
CA VAL A 964 34.78 -33.90 127.41
C VAL A 964 35.72 -34.61 126.45
N VAL A 965 36.18 -35.80 126.84
CA VAL A 965 36.93 -36.71 125.96
C VAL A 965 35.88 -37.59 125.26
N LYS A 966 35.77 -37.43 123.94
CA LYS A 966 34.78 -38.12 123.10
C LYS A 966 35.28 -39.42 122.51
#